data_AF-A0A6G0XX06-F1
#
_entry.id   AF-A0A6G0XX06-F1
#
_cell.length_a   1.000
_cell.length_b   1.000
_cell.length_c   1.000
_cell.angle_alpha   90.00
_cell.angle_beta   90.00
_cell.angle_gamma   90.00
#
_symmetry.space_group_name_H-M   'P 1'
#
loop_
_entity.id
_entity.type
_entity.pdbx_description
1 polymer ?
#
loop_
_entity_poly.entity_id
_entity_poly.type
_entity_poly.pdbx_seq_one_letter_code
_entity_poly.pdbx_strand_id
1 'polypeptide(L)'
;MQMNDPRLARGFDPSCQLTTPGGVLRGVGERVFPNGTIAVPGRVNDTFVVEVNPRLSHKITSAIMAIIVQEVVGYDVSFYEVPESPYVSERLSTVGRGVCTPTHVNAEVWPTSALSENLDVYINDTTSATVGYNAQSGIYTLKSNVNTALQGNPSGTPPFQRPRSADFWREFVQSDDLINFYSVQNTLNLSRVSKPEFCPDGTLGCKNGCSKNDACTAAEASGKTCLLVAMMAAINDPGYFQAMVSNNNIPAYFCFAGYDGLNQYVLDSMKQNRTIVFYHHEPDLFHRENRGLFTRITFPRGETADVAQSTGTFGELGYGNKTLNPVSEDAPLKPLLKYYSNAVRDNPPLLTAVSNFQITSLDMTYILYTYATVKAMGFSTNPVFDTACYWTQISLYAWRQWTDPLPLCTIDDHMDYTIIQTNKNTSRLINFTWIAPHPDNATLPYQCDGGFLTLPPPLQTTRSVAWLDRHFDTWKVWVNQLPACERIHYNYSIGSCNNKGERFVGFFWLLPRNDLNGSYECSGGVSLPSNVSIPCDYVPFNAPIYSGITALAVIIMISLIGFCVTIVVHRARSVIKRAQWPLLLLIVIGGIVMCAYVLVSAGEPSDAICAARPLLSSGAFSLSFTAVFAKSLRVYVVVNTKASKKIKLTLWRMIEFYTVIVAIDIGIILTSLIFDPPRPTIAISNSTSFDGTIDHVACHASSFIFSAMSIFWKSLVLAAGLYIAVQIRHADEDFQETYWIMASAGVIIFGALLLTPIVYFLDLTATMTFALRSVILLLGTIIVISLMIAPKLHRLRKAIGGTATTYDTSANAATNKLSSHATSDHTDANGLQR
;
A
#
# COMPACT_ATOMS: atom_id res chain seq x y z
N MET A 1 -5.68 12.91 25.29
CA MET A 1 -4.83 12.47 26.43
C MET A 1 -5.60 12.69 27.73
N GLN A 2 -5.12 12.17 28.86
CA GLN A 2 -5.80 12.28 30.17
C GLN A 2 -4.80 12.75 31.23
N MET A 3 -5.19 13.77 32.02
CA MET A 3 -4.35 14.30 33.10
C MET A 3 -4.52 13.46 34.38
N ASN A 4 -3.59 12.53 34.61
CA ASN A 4 -3.63 11.64 35.78
C ASN A 4 -3.09 12.34 37.05
N ASP A 5 -3.86 13.28 37.60
CA ASP A 5 -3.57 13.92 38.89
C ASP A 5 -4.52 13.38 40.00
N PRO A 6 -4.02 12.66 41.01
CA PRO A 6 -4.86 12.10 42.08
C PRO A 6 -5.54 13.16 42.96
N ARG A 7 -5.10 14.42 42.92
CA ARG A 7 -5.77 15.53 43.63
C ARG A 7 -7.16 15.79 43.06
N LEU A 8 -7.36 15.65 41.75
CA LEU A 8 -8.66 15.87 41.09
C LEU A 8 -9.75 14.95 41.63
N ALA A 9 -9.42 13.68 41.92
CA ALA A 9 -10.37 12.67 42.39
C ALA A 9 -11.00 12.98 43.76
N ARG A 10 -10.45 13.91 44.53
CA ARG A 10 -11.02 14.45 45.79
C ARG A 10 -11.15 15.98 45.79
N GLY A 11 -10.80 16.61 44.67
CA GLY A 11 -10.82 18.05 44.50
C GLY A 11 -12.24 18.57 44.28
N PHE A 12 -12.43 19.83 44.61
CA PHE A 12 -13.69 20.58 44.46
C PHE A 12 -14.88 20.02 45.25
N ASP A 13 -14.62 19.18 46.27
CA ASP A 13 -15.63 18.74 47.23
C ASP A 13 -16.19 19.94 48.02
N PRO A 14 -17.53 20.19 47.98
CA PRO A 14 -18.15 21.30 48.71
C PRO A 14 -17.98 21.26 50.23
N SER A 15 -17.61 20.11 50.81
CA SER A 15 -17.31 19.96 52.24
C SER A 15 -15.90 20.41 52.63
N CYS A 16 -15.04 20.71 51.66
CA CYS A 16 -13.64 21.05 51.90
C CYS A 16 -13.48 22.49 52.43
N GLN A 17 -12.96 22.63 53.65
CA GLN A 17 -12.95 23.90 54.40
C GLN A 17 -12.08 25.02 53.81
N LEU A 18 -11.19 24.70 52.86
CA LEU A 18 -10.26 25.66 52.23
C LEU A 18 -10.69 26.09 50.82
N THR A 19 -11.95 25.90 50.44
CA THR A 19 -12.50 26.46 49.18
C THR A 19 -12.33 27.99 49.10
N THR A 20 -12.08 28.51 47.91
CA THR A 20 -11.95 29.96 47.68
C THR A 20 -13.35 30.58 47.56
N PRO A 21 -13.75 31.54 48.42
CA PRO A 21 -15.04 32.22 48.30
C PRO A 21 -15.18 32.90 46.94
N GLY A 22 -16.30 32.66 46.24
CA GLY A 22 -16.53 33.17 44.89
C GLY A 22 -15.73 32.49 43.77
N GLY A 23 -15.02 31.40 44.05
CA GLY A 23 -14.39 30.58 43.02
C GLY A 23 -15.42 29.74 42.25
N VAL A 24 -15.27 29.65 40.92
CA VAL A 24 -16.20 28.96 40.01
C VAL A 24 -15.43 27.96 39.14
N LEU A 25 -15.84 26.70 39.19
CA LEU A 25 -15.24 25.61 38.40
C LEU A 25 -16.06 25.38 37.12
N ARG A 26 -15.35 25.32 35.99
CA ARG A 26 -15.91 25.15 34.64
C ARG A 26 -15.25 23.95 33.96
N GLY A 27 -15.92 22.81 34.00
CA GLY A 27 -15.45 21.56 33.43
C GLY A 27 -15.81 21.37 31.96
N VAL A 28 -15.15 20.42 31.30
CA VAL A 28 -15.42 20.09 29.89
C VAL A 28 -16.85 19.61 29.70
N GLY A 29 -17.57 20.24 28.78
CA GLY A 29 -18.99 19.98 28.54
C GLY A 29 -19.95 20.63 29.55
N GLU A 30 -19.50 21.65 30.30
CA GLU A 30 -20.37 22.50 31.14
C GLU A 30 -21.59 23.01 30.35
N ARG A 31 -22.72 23.15 31.04
CA ARG A 31 -23.89 23.87 30.54
C ARG A 31 -24.23 24.98 31.52
N VAL A 32 -24.34 26.20 31.03
CA VAL A 32 -24.80 27.38 31.79
C VAL A 32 -26.22 27.76 31.37
N PHE A 33 -26.97 28.31 32.31
CA PHE A 33 -28.23 29.00 32.04
C PHE A 33 -27.97 30.39 31.41
N PRO A 34 -28.96 31.02 30.75
CA PRO A 34 -28.79 32.36 30.15
C PRO A 34 -28.41 33.49 31.11
N ASN A 35 -28.57 33.29 32.42
CA ASN A 35 -28.13 34.20 33.49
C ASN A 35 -26.67 33.94 33.96
N GLY A 36 -25.94 33.03 33.32
CA GLY A 36 -24.55 32.66 33.65
C GLY A 36 -24.40 31.66 34.80
N THR A 37 -25.47 31.21 35.45
CA THR A 37 -25.37 30.20 36.52
C THR A 37 -25.19 28.80 35.94
N ILE A 38 -24.39 27.96 36.61
CA ILE A 38 -24.08 26.59 36.17
C ILE A 38 -25.34 25.70 36.27
N ALA A 39 -25.71 25.06 35.16
CA ALA A 39 -26.75 24.03 35.10
C ALA A 39 -26.14 22.61 35.23
N VAL A 40 -25.00 22.38 34.58
CA VAL A 40 -24.20 21.14 34.66
C VAL A 40 -22.73 21.55 34.70
N PRO A 41 -21.93 21.17 35.73
CA PRO A 41 -20.56 21.68 35.92
C PRO A 41 -19.51 21.14 34.94
N GLY A 42 -19.87 20.17 34.08
CA GLY A 42 -18.94 19.50 33.17
C GLY A 42 -18.06 18.44 33.87
N ARG A 43 -17.16 17.81 33.10
CA ARG A 43 -16.16 16.86 33.63
C ARG A 43 -14.86 17.60 33.95
N VAL A 44 -14.31 17.33 35.13
CA VAL A 44 -13.02 17.89 35.59
C VAL A 44 -11.97 16.80 35.85
N ASN A 45 -12.38 15.58 36.24
CA ASN A 45 -11.47 14.44 36.29
C ASN A 45 -10.83 14.19 34.92
N ASP A 46 -9.54 13.86 34.95
CA ASP A 46 -8.68 13.62 33.81
C ASP A 46 -8.43 14.84 32.90
N THR A 47 -8.77 16.06 33.37
CA THR A 47 -8.58 17.32 32.62
C THR A 47 -7.45 18.19 33.18
N PHE A 48 -6.84 18.99 32.32
CA PHE A 48 -5.88 20.01 32.69
C PHE A 48 -6.61 21.27 33.21
N VAL A 49 -6.69 21.41 34.52
CA VAL A 49 -7.28 22.59 35.20
C VAL A 49 -6.35 23.81 35.14
N VAL A 50 -6.79 24.85 34.42
CA VAL A 50 -6.19 26.19 34.33
C VAL A 50 -6.87 27.14 35.31
N GLU A 51 -6.10 27.78 36.18
CA GLU A 51 -6.58 28.84 37.07
C GLU A 51 -6.72 30.16 36.31
N VAL A 52 -7.86 30.85 36.45
CA VAL A 52 -8.16 32.11 35.75
C VAL A 52 -8.60 33.20 36.75
N ASN A 53 -8.06 34.41 36.62
CA ASN A 53 -8.47 35.56 37.45
C ASN A 53 -9.25 36.61 36.61
N PRO A 54 -9.82 37.68 37.23
CA PRO A 54 -10.69 38.61 36.51
C PRO A 54 -10.02 39.47 35.43
N ARG A 55 -8.68 39.66 35.49
CA ARG A 55 -7.93 40.55 34.58
C ARG A 55 -8.03 40.10 33.13
N LEU A 56 -8.04 41.06 32.21
CA LEU A 56 -8.22 40.77 30.80
C LEU A 56 -6.98 40.10 30.17
N SER A 57 -5.78 40.59 30.48
CA SER A 57 -4.51 39.94 30.10
C SER A 57 -4.52 38.48 30.53
N HIS A 58 -4.93 38.23 31.77
CA HIS A 58 -4.96 36.91 32.39
C HIS A 58 -5.88 35.96 31.66
N LYS A 59 -7.11 36.40 31.41
CA LYS A 59 -8.13 35.63 30.69
C LYS A 59 -7.68 35.26 29.28
N ILE A 60 -7.10 36.20 28.52
CA ILE A 60 -6.68 35.91 27.15
C ILE A 60 -5.42 35.03 27.15
N THR A 61 -4.44 35.29 28.01
CA THR A 61 -3.24 34.45 28.18
C THR A 61 -3.62 33.00 28.52
N SER A 62 -4.55 32.83 29.47
CA SER A 62 -5.08 31.52 29.87
C SER A 62 -5.87 30.83 28.76
N ALA A 63 -6.65 31.57 27.96
CA ALA A 63 -7.35 31.05 26.80
C ALA A 63 -6.40 30.61 25.67
N ILE A 64 -5.34 31.36 25.39
CA ILE A 64 -4.31 30.98 24.41
C ILE A 64 -3.61 29.69 24.86
N MET A 65 -3.25 29.59 26.16
CA MET A 65 -2.66 28.37 26.71
C MET A 65 -3.63 27.18 26.60
N ALA A 66 -4.91 27.37 26.94
CA ALA A 66 -5.93 26.35 26.85
C ALA A 66 -6.12 25.83 25.41
N ILE A 67 -6.18 26.71 24.42
CA ILE A 67 -6.29 26.33 23.00
C ILE A 67 -5.10 25.48 22.56
N ILE A 68 -3.87 25.86 22.92
CA ILE A 68 -2.66 25.09 22.56
C ILE A 68 -2.68 23.71 23.27
N VAL A 69 -3.00 23.67 24.56
CA VAL A 69 -3.05 22.42 25.34
C VAL A 69 -4.14 21.47 24.83
N GLN A 70 -5.30 22.00 24.43
CA GLN A 70 -6.43 21.20 23.96
C GLN A 70 -6.28 20.77 22.50
N GLU A 71 -6.06 21.70 21.58
CA GLU A 71 -6.10 21.44 20.14
C GLU A 71 -4.77 20.92 19.58
N VAL A 72 -3.64 21.16 20.26
CA VAL A 72 -2.30 20.74 19.79
C VAL A 72 -1.73 19.61 20.65
N VAL A 73 -1.75 19.75 21.98
CA VAL A 73 -1.23 18.71 22.89
C VAL A 73 -2.28 17.61 23.14
N GLY A 74 -3.56 17.90 22.92
CA GLY A 74 -4.64 16.92 23.02
C GLY A 74 -5.11 16.62 24.45
N TYR A 75 -4.97 17.55 25.40
CA TYR A 75 -5.54 17.41 26.76
C TYR A 75 -6.81 18.25 26.89
N ASP A 76 -7.89 17.63 27.35
CA ASP A 76 -9.11 18.32 27.78
C ASP A 76 -8.78 19.40 28.84
N VAL A 77 -9.25 20.63 28.66
CA VAL A 77 -8.97 21.75 29.58
C VAL A 77 -10.22 22.15 30.37
N SER A 78 -10.07 22.26 31.69
CA SER A 78 -11.08 22.86 32.58
C SER A 78 -10.56 24.18 33.13
N PHE A 79 -11.45 25.12 33.48
CA PHE A 79 -11.06 26.39 34.09
C PHE A 79 -11.53 26.46 35.55
N TYR A 80 -10.68 27.01 36.42
CA TYR A 80 -11.07 27.42 37.77
C TYR A 80 -10.94 28.94 37.90
N GLU A 81 -12.07 29.62 37.75
CA GLU A 81 -12.18 31.07 37.91
C GLU A 81 -12.09 31.42 39.40
N VAL A 82 -11.15 32.28 39.78
CA VAL A 82 -10.99 32.77 41.16
C VAL A 82 -10.89 34.30 41.20
N PRO A 83 -11.38 34.96 42.26
CA PRO A 83 -11.00 36.34 42.56
C PRO A 83 -9.48 36.48 42.70
N GLU A 84 -8.96 37.70 42.58
CA GLU A 84 -7.54 37.95 42.85
C GLU A 84 -7.18 37.49 44.27
N SER A 85 -6.22 36.58 44.37
CA SER A 85 -6.00 35.77 45.57
C SER A 85 -4.51 35.42 45.70
N PRO A 86 -3.91 35.54 46.89
CA PRO A 86 -2.49 35.24 47.09
C PRO A 86 -2.16 33.75 47.03
N TYR A 87 -3.16 32.87 47.08
CA TYR A 87 -2.99 31.42 47.28
C TYR A 87 -2.75 30.62 45.98
N VAL A 88 -2.08 31.22 44.99
CA VAL A 88 -1.82 30.56 43.68
C VAL A 88 -0.90 29.35 43.85
N SER A 89 0.25 29.55 44.49
CA SER A 89 1.22 28.49 44.83
C SER A 89 0.59 27.37 45.66
N GLU A 90 -0.29 27.72 46.60
CA GLU A 90 -1.01 26.77 47.46
C GLU A 90 -1.95 25.86 46.66
N ARG A 91 -2.75 26.41 45.72
CA ARG A 91 -3.66 25.63 44.86
C ARG A 91 -2.94 24.73 43.86
N LEU A 92 -1.72 25.12 43.46
CA LEU A 92 -0.85 24.30 42.62
C LEU A 92 -0.12 23.19 43.40
N SER A 93 -0.06 23.28 44.73
CA SER A 93 0.65 22.31 45.59
C SER A 93 -0.13 21.02 45.85
N THR A 94 0.51 20.03 46.48
CA THR A 94 -0.12 18.78 46.91
C THR A 94 -0.81 18.87 48.28
N VAL A 95 -0.73 20.04 48.92
CA VAL A 95 -1.20 20.31 50.30
C VAL A 95 -2.09 21.57 50.35
N GLY A 96 -2.60 21.91 51.54
CA GLY A 96 -3.42 23.11 51.75
C GLY A 96 -4.62 23.17 50.80
N ARG A 97 -4.86 24.33 50.17
CA ARG A 97 -5.88 24.51 49.12
C ARG A 97 -5.71 23.61 47.91
N GLY A 98 -4.51 23.13 47.59
CA GLY A 98 -4.29 22.17 46.49
C GLY A 98 -5.01 20.83 46.67
N VAL A 99 -5.45 20.51 47.89
CA VAL A 99 -6.33 19.36 48.16
C VAL A 99 -7.81 19.69 47.88
N CYS A 100 -8.24 20.92 48.19
CA CYS A 100 -9.65 21.33 48.03
C CYS A 100 -9.99 21.85 46.64
N THR A 101 -9.08 22.57 45.99
CA THR A 101 -9.29 23.24 44.69
C THR A 101 -8.01 23.14 43.85
N PRO A 102 -7.59 21.91 43.47
CA PRO A 102 -6.35 21.68 42.73
C PRO A 102 -6.36 22.38 41.37
N THR A 103 -5.29 23.13 41.10
CA THR A 103 -4.99 23.67 39.77
C THR A 103 -3.66 23.08 39.27
N HIS A 104 -3.43 23.11 37.95
CA HIS A 104 -2.18 22.65 37.34
C HIS A 104 -1.33 23.79 36.79
N VAL A 105 -1.96 24.89 36.39
CA VAL A 105 -1.26 26.10 35.94
C VAL A 105 -2.06 27.35 36.27
N ASN A 106 -1.35 28.43 36.58
CA ASN A 106 -1.82 29.80 36.46
C ASN A 106 -0.93 30.49 35.42
N ALA A 107 -1.52 30.90 34.29
CA ALA A 107 -0.77 31.36 33.11
C ALA A 107 -0.20 32.79 33.25
N GLU A 108 -0.63 33.57 34.25
CA GLU A 108 -0.16 34.93 34.49
C GLU A 108 -0.27 35.29 36.00
N VAL A 109 0.86 35.43 36.66
CA VAL A 109 0.98 35.86 38.06
C VAL A 109 1.85 37.11 38.10
N TRP A 110 1.38 38.12 38.84
CA TRP A 110 2.14 39.34 39.11
C TRP A 110 2.82 39.22 40.49
N PRO A 111 4.15 39.05 40.57
CA PRO A 111 4.87 38.99 41.84
C PRO A 111 5.05 40.40 42.45
N THR A 112 4.05 40.85 43.22
CA THR A 112 4.21 41.99 44.14
C THR A 112 4.98 41.56 45.38
N SER A 113 5.58 42.51 46.12
CA SER A 113 6.32 42.20 47.37
C SER A 113 5.43 41.58 48.45
N ALA A 114 4.14 41.95 48.49
CA ALA A 114 3.15 41.35 49.39
C ALA A 114 2.73 39.92 48.97
N LEU A 115 3.04 39.50 47.73
CA LEU A 115 2.72 38.18 47.20
C LEU A 115 3.90 37.21 47.24
N SER A 116 5.14 37.69 47.15
CA SER A 116 6.33 36.83 47.05
C SER A 116 6.48 35.84 48.21
N GLU A 117 6.28 36.27 49.46
CA GLU A 117 6.40 35.38 50.62
C GLU A 117 5.41 34.20 50.56
N ASN A 118 4.18 34.42 50.08
CA ASN A 118 3.17 33.37 49.92
C ASN A 118 3.47 32.45 48.72
N LEU A 119 4.11 32.97 47.67
CA LEU A 119 4.48 32.19 46.49
C LEU A 119 5.59 31.18 46.82
N ASP A 120 6.56 31.56 47.67
CA ASP A 120 7.72 30.72 47.99
C ASP A 120 7.42 29.56 48.96
N VAL A 121 6.34 29.62 49.77
CA VAL A 121 5.97 28.57 50.74
C VAL A 121 5.84 27.18 50.09
N TYR A 122 5.35 27.12 48.85
CA TYR A 122 5.06 25.87 48.13
C TYR A 122 6.00 25.63 46.93
N ILE A 123 7.21 26.20 46.98
CA ILE A 123 8.21 26.08 45.89
C ILE A 123 8.67 24.64 45.61
N ASN A 124 8.54 23.72 46.58
CA ASN A 124 8.86 22.30 46.38
C ASN A 124 7.86 21.56 45.47
N ASP A 125 6.61 22.03 45.41
CA ASP A 125 5.52 21.41 44.65
C ASP A 125 5.18 22.18 43.37
N THR A 126 5.79 23.35 43.16
CA THR A 126 5.48 24.27 42.07
C THR A 126 6.73 24.64 41.28
N THR A 127 6.54 25.04 40.03
CA THR A 127 7.60 25.58 39.18
C THR A 127 7.11 26.89 38.56
N SER A 128 7.98 27.90 38.50
CA SER A 128 7.68 29.18 37.86
C SER A 128 8.58 29.44 36.64
N ALA A 129 8.06 30.15 35.66
CA ALA A 129 8.82 30.65 34.51
C ALA A 129 8.24 31.99 34.04
N THR A 130 8.97 32.74 33.21
CA THR A 130 8.43 33.98 32.61
C THR A 130 7.27 33.68 31.64
N VAL A 131 6.29 34.58 31.58
CA VAL A 131 5.24 34.57 30.53
C VAL A 131 5.74 35.25 29.25
N GLY A 132 6.88 35.95 29.27
CA GLY A 132 7.48 36.63 28.11
C GLY A 132 7.14 38.11 27.95
N TYR A 133 6.26 38.65 28.80
CA TYR A 133 5.97 40.08 28.90
C TYR A 133 6.00 40.58 30.34
N ASN A 134 6.13 41.90 30.46
CA ASN A 134 6.30 42.59 31.74
C ASN A 134 5.04 43.36 32.12
N ALA A 135 4.86 43.58 33.43
CA ALA A 135 3.89 44.50 33.99
C ALA A 135 4.57 45.62 34.79
N GLN A 136 3.90 46.77 34.87
CA GLN A 136 4.35 47.93 35.62
C GLN A 136 3.14 48.75 36.07
N SER A 137 3.08 49.06 37.36
CA SER A 137 2.19 50.06 37.91
C SER A 137 2.85 51.44 37.87
N GLY A 138 2.07 52.52 37.88
CA GLY A 138 2.61 53.86 37.86
C GLY A 138 1.58 54.94 38.18
N ILE A 139 2.08 56.15 38.39
CA ILE A 139 1.27 57.35 38.42
C ILE A 139 1.35 58.01 37.03
N TYR A 140 0.20 58.40 36.48
CA TYR A 140 0.03 58.96 35.16
C TYR A 140 -0.74 60.28 35.21
N THR A 141 -0.59 61.09 34.16
CA THR A 141 -1.38 62.28 33.87
C THR A 141 -1.74 62.29 32.38
N LEU A 142 -2.65 63.18 31.97
CA LEU A 142 -2.97 63.37 30.55
C LEU A 142 -1.80 64.05 29.83
N LYS A 143 -1.51 63.64 28.60
CA LYS A 143 -0.53 64.29 27.73
C LYS A 143 -0.90 65.75 27.42
N SER A 144 -2.19 66.07 27.40
CA SER A 144 -2.68 67.46 27.35
C SER A 144 -2.20 68.27 28.55
N ASN A 145 -2.28 67.73 29.76
CA ASN A 145 -1.83 68.39 30.99
C ASN A 145 -0.31 68.68 30.94
N VAL A 146 0.49 67.73 30.43
CA VAL A 146 1.93 67.91 30.21
C VAL A 146 2.19 69.00 29.17
N ASN A 147 1.48 69.00 28.03
CA ASN A 147 1.62 70.04 27.02
C ASN A 147 1.27 71.45 27.56
N THR A 148 0.21 71.57 28.36
CA THR A 148 -0.17 72.83 29.03
C THR A 148 0.90 73.29 30.04
N ALA A 149 1.52 72.35 30.76
CA ALA A 149 2.62 72.65 31.69
C ALA A 149 3.90 73.10 30.96
N LEU A 150 4.24 72.47 29.83
CA LEU A 150 5.42 72.81 29.03
C LEU A 150 5.29 74.15 28.28
N GLN A 151 4.08 74.63 27.99
CA GLN A 151 3.88 75.95 27.38
C GLN A 151 4.36 77.10 28.28
N GLY A 152 4.10 77.01 29.59
CA GLY A 152 4.28 78.14 30.50
C GLY A 152 3.41 79.34 30.11
N ASN A 153 3.66 80.50 30.73
CA ASN A 153 3.10 81.78 30.28
C ASN A 153 4.17 82.88 30.38
N PRO A 154 4.74 83.36 29.24
CA PRO A 154 5.74 84.42 29.21
C PRO A 154 5.29 85.79 29.73
N SER A 155 3.98 86.01 29.91
CA SER A 155 3.38 87.34 30.13
C SER A 155 2.54 87.44 31.42
N GLY A 156 2.45 86.37 32.22
CA GLY A 156 1.84 86.37 33.55
C GLY A 156 0.37 85.91 33.61
N THR A 157 0.17 84.75 34.25
CA THR A 157 -1.12 84.11 34.65
C THR A 157 -2.11 83.68 33.55
N PRO A 158 -2.81 82.54 33.68
CA PRO A 158 -2.47 81.25 34.32
C PRO A 158 -1.96 80.23 33.26
N PRO A 159 -1.57 78.98 33.62
CA PRO A 159 -1.44 78.43 34.97
C PRO A 159 0.00 78.49 35.53
N PHE A 160 1.02 78.67 34.69
CA PHE A 160 2.43 78.47 35.08
C PHE A 160 3.29 79.70 34.76
N GLN A 161 4.13 80.13 35.71
CA GLN A 161 5.03 81.28 35.54
C GLN A 161 6.22 80.98 34.60
N ARG A 162 6.58 79.70 34.47
CA ARG A 162 7.59 79.18 33.53
C ARG A 162 7.11 77.82 32.99
N PRO A 163 7.67 77.30 31.88
CA PRO A 163 7.53 75.90 31.51
C PRO A 163 7.82 74.94 32.68
N ARG A 164 6.98 73.92 32.85
CA ARG A 164 7.06 72.88 33.88
C ARG A 164 6.97 71.48 33.27
N SER A 165 7.82 70.56 33.72
CA SER A 165 7.72 69.13 33.39
C SER A 165 6.76 68.43 34.34
N ALA A 166 5.46 68.43 34.02
CA ALA A 166 4.43 67.77 34.82
C ALA A 166 4.50 66.23 34.81
N ASP A 167 5.44 65.69 34.04
CA ASP A 167 5.83 64.29 33.89
C ASP A 167 7.07 63.91 34.75
N PHE A 168 7.59 64.83 35.56
CA PHE A 168 8.75 64.57 36.43
C PHE A 168 8.51 65.03 37.88
N TRP A 169 8.68 64.11 38.83
CA TRP A 169 8.27 64.31 40.23
C TRP A 169 8.85 65.55 40.92
N ARG A 170 10.09 65.96 40.61
CA ARG A 170 10.76 67.07 41.31
C ARG A 170 10.08 68.42 41.11
N GLU A 171 9.39 68.63 39.98
CA GLU A 171 8.65 69.86 39.73
C GLU A 171 7.46 70.05 40.69
N PHE A 172 6.92 68.96 41.27
CA PHE A 172 5.85 69.00 42.28
C PHE A 172 6.34 69.43 43.67
N VAL A 173 7.66 69.38 43.92
CA VAL A 173 8.29 69.77 45.20
C VAL A 173 8.99 71.13 45.10
N GLN A 174 9.41 71.54 43.90
CA GLN A 174 10.07 72.83 43.66
C GLN A 174 9.12 74.04 43.73
N SER A 175 7.81 73.85 43.57
CA SER A 175 6.81 74.93 43.72
C SER A 175 5.40 74.39 43.83
N ASP A 176 4.51 75.18 44.42
CA ASP A 176 3.08 74.84 44.51
C ASP A 176 2.34 74.89 43.15
N ASP A 177 2.97 75.33 42.05
CA ASP A 177 2.32 75.50 40.73
C ASP A 177 1.59 74.22 40.26
N LEU A 178 2.27 73.06 40.28
CA LEU A 178 1.68 71.78 39.85
C LEU A 178 0.70 71.24 40.90
N ILE A 179 0.94 71.49 42.19
CA ILE A 179 0.01 71.14 43.27
C ILE A 179 -1.32 71.89 43.11
N ASN A 180 -1.26 73.18 42.74
CA ASN A 180 -2.43 73.98 42.41
C ASN A 180 -3.11 73.52 41.11
N PHE A 181 -2.32 73.24 40.06
CA PHE A 181 -2.86 72.79 38.76
C PHE A 181 -3.63 71.47 38.86
N TYR A 182 -3.16 70.53 39.68
CA TYR A 182 -3.82 69.25 39.98
C TYR A 182 -4.52 69.23 41.36
N SER A 183 -4.86 70.41 41.89
CA SER A 183 -5.49 70.58 43.19
C SER A 183 -6.81 69.83 43.26
N VAL A 184 -7.11 69.21 44.42
CA VAL A 184 -8.44 68.66 44.75
C VAL A 184 -9.59 69.63 44.42
N GLN A 185 -9.37 70.94 44.56
CA GLN A 185 -10.35 72.00 44.29
C GLN A 185 -10.64 72.23 42.80
N ASN A 186 -9.71 71.87 41.90
CA ASN A 186 -9.82 72.06 40.45
C ASN A 186 -10.40 70.84 39.71
N THR A 187 -10.70 69.78 40.45
CA THR A 187 -11.19 68.50 39.94
C THR A 187 -12.65 68.55 39.50
N LEU A 188 -13.13 67.50 38.81
CA LEU A 188 -14.52 67.41 38.36
C LEU A 188 -15.53 67.38 39.52
N ASN A 189 -15.36 66.39 40.40
CA ASN A 189 -16.20 66.15 41.57
C ASN A 189 -15.54 65.05 42.41
N LEU A 190 -15.02 65.43 43.59
CA LEU A 190 -14.32 64.52 44.50
C LEU A 190 -15.17 63.28 44.87
N SER A 191 -16.49 63.42 45.04
CA SER A 191 -17.37 62.30 45.44
C SER A 191 -17.53 61.19 44.39
N ARG A 192 -17.02 61.41 43.18
CA ARG A 192 -16.88 60.37 42.15
C ARG A 192 -15.67 59.47 42.39
N VAL A 193 -14.63 59.99 43.05
CA VAL A 193 -13.37 59.29 43.31
C VAL A 193 -13.05 59.11 44.79
N SER A 194 -13.89 59.56 45.71
CA SER A 194 -13.77 59.31 47.16
C SER A 194 -14.83 58.29 47.60
N LYS A 195 -14.67 57.03 47.20
CA LYS A 195 -15.64 55.95 47.46
C LYS A 195 -15.20 55.10 48.66
N PRO A 196 -15.94 55.11 49.79
CA PRO A 196 -15.59 54.29 50.96
C PRO A 196 -15.58 52.78 50.69
N GLU A 197 -16.30 52.31 49.66
CA GLU A 197 -16.32 50.89 49.26
C GLU A 197 -14.96 50.38 48.75
N PHE A 198 -14.13 51.26 48.17
CA PHE A 198 -12.80 50.92 47.64
C PHE A 198 -11.65 51.33 48.57
N CYS A 199 -11.93 52.12 49.61
CA CYS A 199 -11.05 52.31 50.76
C CYS A 199 -11.86 52.66 52.03
N PRO A 200 -12.24 51.64 52.84
CA PRO A 200 -13.02 51.86 54.06
C PRO A 200 -12.24 52.64 55.11
N ASP A 201 -12.95 53.37 55.98
CA ASP A 201 -12.35 54.14 57.06
C ASP A 201 -11.43 53.28 57.94
N GLY A 202 -10.20 53.76 58.17
CA GLY A 202 -9.15 53.03 58.89
C GLY A 202 -8.31 52.07 58.04
N THR A 203 -8.74 51.74 56.81
CA THR A 203 -7.93 50.93 55.87
C THR A 203 -6.91 51.82 55.17
N LEU A 204 -5.62 51.47 55.19
CA LEU A 204 -4.53 52.28 54.60
C LEU A 204 -4.61 53.79 54.91
N GLY A 205 -4.97 54.14 56.16
CA GLY A 205 -5.14 55.53 56.58
C GLY A 205 -6.28 56.28 55.88
N CYS A 206 -7.27 55.60 55.30
CA CYS A 206 -8.40 56.23 54.65
C CYS A 206 -9.45 56.78 55.63
N LYS A 207 -10.14 57.81 55.16
CA LYS A 207 -11.32 58.43 55.75
C LYS A 207 -12.20 58.96 54.62
N ASN A 208 -13.47 58.58 54.59
CA ASN A 208 -14.42 58.88 53.51
C ASN A 208 -13.93 58.50 52.10
N GLY A 209 -13.24 57.36 51.95
CA GLY A 209 -12.75 56.88 50.65
C GLY A 209 -11.51 57.60 50.09
N CYS A 210 -10.83 58.42 50.89
CA CYS A 210 -9.50 58.97 50.57
C CYS A 210 -8.53 58.76 51.74
N SER A 211 -7.25 58.54 51.47
CA SER A 211 -6.16 58.76 52.45
C SER A 211 -5.41 60.06 52.13
N LYS A 212 -4.60 60.53 53.10
CA LYS A 212 -3.89 61.82 53.05
C LYS A 212 -2.53 61.67 53.74
N ASN A 213 -1.50 62.33 53.21
CA ASN A 213 -0.16 62.33 53.83
C ASN A 213 0.10 63.54 54.75
N ASP A 214 1.20 63.47 55.51
CA ASP A 214 1.70 64.52 56.41
C ASP A 214 2.07 65.81 55.67
N ALA A 215 2.69 65.71 54.50
CA ALA A 215 2.98 66.86 53.63
C ALA A 215 1.69 67.64 53.30
N CYS A 216 0.58 66.95 53.00
CA CYS A 216 -0.71 67.59 52.77
C CYS A 216 -1.30 68.20 54.05
N THR A 217 -1.23 67.52 55.20
CA THR A 217 -1.65 68.09 56.49
C THR A 217 -0.91 69.40 56.79
N ALA A 218 0.40 69.47 56.54
CA ALA A 218 1.20 70.68 56.72
C ALA A 218 0.84 71.77 55.69
N ALA A 219 0.55 71.41 54.44
CA ALA A 219 0.09 72.33 53.40
C ALA A 219 -1.26 72.97 53.76
N GLU A 220 -2.25 72.18 54.15
CA GLU A 220 -3.57 72.66 54.57
C GLU A 220 -3.50 73.55 55.82
N ALA A 221 -2.68 73.18 56.80
CA ALA A 221 -2.41 74.03 57.98
C ALA A 221 -1.77 75.38 57.61
N SER A 222 -1.11 75.45 56.46
CA SER A 222 -0.51 76.68 55.90
C SER A 222 -1.43 77.40 54.90
N GLY A 223 -2.70 76.98 54.78
CA GLY A 223 -3.67 77.56 53.84
C GLY A 223 -3.43 77.20 52.36
N LYS A 224 -2.55 76.23 52.09
CA LYS A 224 -2.29 75.70 50.73
C LYS A 224 -3.23 74.53 50.41
N THR A 225 -3.29 74.18 49.13
CA THR A 225 -4.00 73.00 48.64
C THR A 225 -3.07 71.79 48.48
N CYS A 226 -3.63 70.64 48.14
CA CYS A 226 -2.92 69.38 47.90
C CYS A 226 -3.27 68.80 46.52
N LEU A 227 -2.34 68.01 45.99
CA LEU A 227 -2.51 67.20 44.78
C LEU A 227 -3.62 66.16 44.98
N LEU A 228 -4.53 66.01 44.02
CA LEU A 228 -5.36 64.80 43.95
C LEU A 228 -4.63 63.72 43.12
N VAL A 229 -4.37 62.57 43.75
CA VAL A 229 -4.06 61.31 43.06
C VAL A 229 -5.30 60.42 43.10
N ALA A 230 -5.91 60.18 41.94
CA ALA A 230 -7.05 59.28 41.82
C ALA A 230 -6.56 57.83 41.71
N MET A 231 -7.10 56.93 42.53
CA MET A 231 -6.66 55.55 42.72
C MET A 231 -7.77 54.56 42.33
N MET A 232 -7.39 53.32 42.02
CA MET A 232 -8.33 52.23 41.77
C MET A 232 -8.96 51.76 43.09
N ALA A 233 -8.40 50.75 43.75
CA ALA A 233 -8.80 50.30 45.08
C ALA A 233 -7.59 50.18 46.01
N ALA A 234 -7.82 50.26 47.32
CA ALA A 234 -6.79 50.17 48.36
C ALA A 234 -5.97 48.86 48.31
N ILE A 235 -6.54 47.81 47.73
CA ILE A 235 -5.91 46.50 47.55
C ILE A 235 -4.89 46.44 46.40
N ASN A 236 -4.90 47.40 45.47
CA ASN A 236 -3.97 47.45 44.36
C ASN A 236 -2.68 48.16 44.80
N ASP A 237 -1.54 47.46 44.75
CA ASP A 237 -0.23 47.92 45.24
C ASP A 237 -0.32 48.60 46.64
N PRO A 238 -0.80 47.87 47.66
CA PRO A 238 -1.30 48.45 48.90
C PRO A 238 -0.24 49.31 49.60
N GLY A 239 -0.56 50.60 49.75
CA GLY A 239 0.28 51.61 50.38
C GLY A 239 1.51 52.06 49.58
N TYR A 240 1.89 51.36 48.51
CA TYR A 240 3.14 51.59 47.77
C TYR A 240 3.22 53.01 47.19
N PHE A 241 2.23 53.39 46.38
CA PHE A 241 2.24 54.69 45.69
C PHE A 241 1.95 55.84 46.65
N GLN A 242 1.16 55.60 47.69
CA GLN A 242 0.91 56.54 48.77
C GLN A 242 2.21 56.86 49.53
N ALA A 243 2.97 55.82 49.91
CA ALA A 243 4.27 55.95 50.56
C ALA A 243 5.30 56.63 49.66
N MET A 244 5.42 56.21 48.40
CA MET A 244 6.32 56.81 47.41
C MET A 244 6.10 58.33 47.28
N VAL A 245 4.85 58.78 47.15
CA VAL A 245 4.51 60.21 47.04
C VAL A 245 4.74 60.94 48.37
N SER A 246 4.45 60.29 49.52
CA SER A 246 4.70 60.83 50.86
C SER A 246 6.19 61.04 51.14
N ASN A 247 7.03 60.04 50.87
CA ASN A 247 8.46 60.08 51.18
C ASN A 247 9.25 61.02 50.23
N ASN A 248 8.68 61.37 49.08
CA ASN A 248 9.16 62.47 48.23
C ASN A 248 8.62 63.86 48.64
N ASN A 249 7.91 63.97 49.78
CA ASN A 249 7.34 65.21 50.34
C ASN A 249 6.34 65.95 49.41
N ILE A 250 5.61 65.22 48.56
CA ILE A 250 4.58 65.81 47.70
C ILE A 250 3.25 65.85 48.47
N PRO A 251 2.64 67.03 48.73
CA PRO A 251 1.39 67.13 49.48
C PRO A 251 0.22 66.57 48.66
N ALA A 252 -0.32 65.41 49.06
CA ALA A 252 -1.31 64.67 48.27
C ALA A 252 -2.46 64.04 49.07
N TYR A 253 -3.62 63.98 48.41
CA TYR A 253 -4.74 63.09 48.69
C TYR A 253 -4.70 61.89 47.74
N PHE A 254 -5.01 60.70 48.25
CA PHE A 254 -5.16 59.47 47.47
C PHE A 254 -6.61 58.99 47.59
N CYS A 255 -7.41 59.16 46.55
CA CYS A 255 -8.85 58.91 46.60
C CYS A 255 -9.25 57.76 45.68
N PHE A 256 -10.02 56.79 46.20
CA PHE A 256 -10.29 55.51 45.57
C PHE A 256 -11.66 55.44 44.89
N ALA A 257 -11.69 54.98 43.64
CA ALA A 257 -12.87 55.02 42.77
C ALA A 257 -13.30 53.64 42.20
N GLY A 258 -12.51 52.59 42.44
CA GLY A 258 -12.60 51.32 41.73
C GLY A 258 -12.01 51.41 40.32
N TYR A 259 -11.86 50.27 39.64
CA TYR A 259 -11.32 50.21 38.28
C TYR A 259 -12.18 51.01 37.28
N ASP A 260 -13.46 50.64 37.13
CA ASP A 260 -14.37 51.28 36.18
C ASP A 260 -14.64 52.75 36.54
N GLY A 261 -14.76 53.05 37.85
CA GLY A 261 -15.00 54.40 38.34
C GLY A 261 -13.81 55.34 38.08
N LEU A 262 -12.58 54.85 38.25
CA LEU A 262 -11.37 55.60 37.91
C LEU A 262 -11.28 55.84 36.40
N ASN A 263 -11.43 54.79 35.60
CA ASN A 263 -11.29 54.88 34.14
C ASN A 263 -12.31 55.85 33.54
N GLN A 264 -13.58 55.79 33.98
CA GLN A 264 -14.59 56.75 33.57
C GLN A 264 -14.26 58.18 34.04
N TYR A 265 -13.69 58.36 35.23
CA TYR A 265 -13.33 59.67 35.76
C TYR A 265 -12.14 60.31 35.02
N VAL A 266 -11.14 59.53 34.60
CA VAL A 266 -10.04 59.97 33.74
C VAL A 266 -10.57 60.40 32.37
N LEU A 267 -11.44 59.60 31.74
CA LEU A 267 -12.06 59.92 30.45
C LEU A 267 -12.93 61.18 30.49
N ASP A 268 -13.72 61.34 31.55
CA ASP A 268 -14.54 62.54 31.73
C ASP A 268 -13.68 63.78 32.01
N SER A 269 -12.59 63.63 32.76
CA SER A 269 -11.64 64.73 33.01
C SER A 269 -11.03 65.20 31.70
N MET A 270 -10.59 64.26 30.85
CA MET A 270 -10.08 64.54 29.52
C MET A 270 -11.13 65.22 28.62
N LYS A 271 -12.38 64.72 28.57
CA LYS A 271 -13.48 65.30 27.78
C LYS A 271 -13.84 66.73 28.21
N GLN A 272 -13.72 67.05 29.50
CA GLN A 272 -14.01 68.38 30.04
C GLN A 272 -12.77 69.28 30.13
N ASN A 273 -11.65 68.89 29.51
CA ASN A 273 -10.38 69.61 29.52
C ASN A 273 -9.90 69.96 30.95
N ARG A 274 -10.06 69.01 31.88
CA ARG A 274 -9.65 69.09 33.28
C ARG A 274 -8.34 68.37 33.53
N THR A 275 -7.68 68.79 34.59
CA THR A 275 -6.42 68.21 35.07
C THR A 275 -6.69 67.00 35.96
N ILE A 276 -5.82 66.00 35.90
CA ILE A 276 -5.87 64.80 36.74
C ILE A 276 -4.50 64.14 36.83
N VAL A 277 -4.17 63.65 38.02
CA VAL A 277 -3.13 62.65 38.25
C VAL A 277 -3.81 61.38 38.76
N PHE A 278 -3.45 60.23 38.23
CA PHE A 278 -4.09 58.96 38.55
C PHE A 278 -3.10 57.79 38.59
N TYR A 279 -3.35 56.82 39.45
CA TYR A 279 -2.66 55.53 39.46
C TYR A 279 -3.27 54.60 38.40
N HIS A 280 -2.43 53.86 37.68
CA HIS A 280 -2.88 52.75 36.83
C HIS A 280 -1.74 51.74 36.63
N HIS A 281 -2.05 50.63 35.96
CA HIS A 281 -1.08 49.62 35.55
C HIS A 281 -1.11 49.33 34.05
N GLU A 282 0.01 48.80 33.55
CA GLU A 282 0.15 48.21 32.21
C GLU A 282 0.72 46.78 32.33
N PRO A 283 0.37 45.84 31.43
CA PRO A 283 -0.53 46.02 30.29
C PRO A 283 -2.00 46.00 30.71
N ASP A 284 -2.78 46.96 30.22
CA ASP A 284 -4.23 46.98 30.39
C ASP A 284 -4.93 47.60 29.16
N LEU A 285 -6.19 47.22 28.94
CA LEU A 285 -7.02 47.71 27.84
C LEU A 285 -7.17 49.23 27.84
N PHE A 286 -7.29 49.86 29.01
CA PHE A 286 -7.49 51.30 29.16
C PHE A 286 -6.36 52.12 28.51
N HIS A 287 -5.10 51.69 28.68
CA HIS A 287 -3.93 52.31 28.05
C HIS A 287 -3.86 52.05 26.53
N ARG A 288 -4.50 50.98 26.04
CA ARG A 288 -4.51 50.61 24.62
C ARG A 288 -5.60 51.37 23.85
N GLU A 289 -6.81 51.47 24.41
CA GLU A 289 -7.92 52.27 23.85
C GLU A 289 -7.57 53.77 23.82
N ASN A 290 -6.78 54.25 24.78
CA ASN A 290 -6.36 55.66 24.92
C ASN A 290 -4.88 55.89 24.53
N ARG A 291 -4.37 55.12 23.56
CA ARG A 291 -2.94 55.12 23.20
C ARG A 291 -2.41 56.53 22.90
N GLY A 292 -1.39 56.95 23.66
CA GLY A 292 -0.71 58.23 23.47
C GLY A 292 -1.43 59.44 24.09
N LEU A 293 -2.53 59.24 24.81
CA LEU A 293 -3.25 60.29 25.55
C LEU A 293 -2.74 60.45 26.99
N PHE A 294 -2.00 59.48 27.52
CA PHE A 294 -1.45 59.48 28.88
C PHE A 294 0.08 59.54 28.89
N THR A 295 0.64 60.13 29.93
CA THR A 295 2.08 60.24 30.21
C THR A 295 2.33 59.81 31.66
N ARG A 296 3.29 58.90 31.88
CA ARG A 296 3.70 58.46 33.21
C ARG A 296 4.51 59.56 33.89
N ILE A 297 4.20 59.86 35.15
CA ILE A 297 4.99 60.76 35.99
C ILE A 297 6.18 59.94 36.52
N THR A 298 7.38 60.31 36.12
CA THR A 298 8.60 59.58 36.46
C THR A 298 9.07 59.96 37.86
N PHE A 299 9.20 58.96 38.73
CA PHE A 299 9.76 59.06 40.10
C PHE A 299 11.24 58.61 40.11
N PRO A 300 11.97 58.63 41.26
CA PRO A 300 13.30 58.01 41.33
C PRO A 300 13.24 56.55 40.86
N ARG A 301 14.24 56.09 40.09
CA ARG A 301 14.22 54.75 39.49
C ARG A 301 14.24 53.67 40.59
N GLY A 302 13.19 52.87 40.69
CA GLY A 302 13.14 51.74 41.63
C GLY A 302 14.28 50.75 41.49
N GLU A 303 15.06 50.60 42.56
CA GLU A 303 16.01 49.51 42.76
C GLU A 303 15.34 48.35 43.48
N THR A 304 15.64 47.10 43.06
CA THR A 304 14.90 45.92 43.54
C THR A 304 15.04 45.67 45.04
N ALA A 305 16.14 46.11 45.66
CA ALA A 305 16.38 45.96 47.10
C ALA A 305 15.53 46.92 47.96
N ASP A 306 15.33 48.16 47.51
CA ASP A 306 14.57 49.17 48.27
C ASP A 306 13.06 49.03 48.03
N VAL A 307 12.66 48.64 46.81
CA VAL A 307 11.28 48.22 46.48
C VAL A 307 10.83 47.01 47.32
N ALA A 308 11.76 46.11 47.67
CA ALA A 308 11.48 44.96 48.52
C ALA A 308 11.24 45.31 50.00
N GLN A 309 11.65 46.50 50.46
CA GLN A 309 11.39 46.98 51.82
C GLN A 309 9.97 47.55 52.01
N SER A 310 9.13 47.51 50.97
CA SER A 310 7.73 47.96 51.07
C SER A 310 6.94 47.11 52.05
N THR A 311 6.43 47.74 53.10
CA THR A 311 5.66 47.09 54.16
C THR A 311 4.24 46.71 53.73
N GLY A 312 3.80 47.11 52.54
CA GLY A 312 2.41 46.92 52.07
C GLY A 312 1.36 47.75 52.83
N THR A 313 1.81 48.76 53.60
CA THR A 313 0.97 49.58 54.47
C THR A 313 1.09 51.07 54.14
N PHE A 314 0.14 51.86 54.63
CA PHE A 314 0.16 53.32 54.62
C PHE A 314 -0.78 53.85 55.71
N GLY A 315 -0.49 55.04 56.26
CA GLY A 315 -1.33 55.68 57.27
C GLY A 315 -1.39 54.92 58.60
N GLU A 316 -0.33 54.19 58.92
CA GLU A 316 -0.16 53.39 60.14
C GLU A 316 -0.27 54.24 61.41
N LEU A 317 0.15 55.50 61.32
CA LEU A 317 0.05 56.50 62.37
C LEU A 317 -1.27 57.31 62.31
N GLY A 318 -2.20 56.95 61.44
CA GLY A 318 -3.49 57.61 61.23
C GLY A 318 -3.55 58.56 60.03
N TYR A 319 -4.76 59.05 59.73
CA TYR A 319 -5.07 59.90 58.59
C TYR A 319 -4.28 61.21 58.60
N GLY A 320 -3.50 61.49 57.55
CA GLY A 320 -2.73 62.72 57.44
C GLY A 320 -1.43 62.75 58.26
N ASN A 321 -0.98 61.60 58.79
CA ASN A 321 0.30 61.46 59.48
C ASN A 321 1.35 60.77 58.58
N LYS A 322 2.61 60.81 59.01
CA LYS A 322 3.74 60.25 58.27
C LYS A 322 3.63 58.73 58.16
N THR A 323 3.96 58.18 56.99
CA THR A 323 4.00 56.73 56.76
C THR A 323 5.20 56.07 57.43
N LEU A 324 5.04 54.80 57.82
CA LEU A 324 6.16 53.93 58.23
C LEU A 324 6.74 53.10 57.08
N ASN A 325 6.03 53.01 55.94
CA ASN A 325 6.49 52.34 54.73
C ASN A 325 7.65 53.15 54.10
N PRO A 326 8.87 52.60 53.95
CA PRO A 326 10.07 53.37 53.59
C PRO A 326 10.19 53.69 52.10
N VAL A 327 9.35 53.12 51.24
CA VAL A 327 9.46 53.25 49.77
C VAL A 327 9.40 54.72 49.33
N SER A 328 10.39 55.15 48.56
CA SER A 328 10.44 56.48 47.93
C SER A 328 10.66 56.43 46.41
N GLU A 329 10.64 55.23 45.82
CA GLU A 329 11.02 55.00 44.43
C GLU A 329 9.88 54.47 43.57
N ASP A 330 9.98 54.73 42.28
CA ASP A 330 9.03 54.32 41.26
C ASP A 330 8.95 52.79 41.14
N ALA A 331 7.76 52.25 40.88
CA ALA A 331 7.59 50.82 40.72
C ALA A 331 8.39 50.30 39.50
N PRO A 332 9.29 49.31 39.68
CA PRO A 332 10.11 48.79 38.59
C PRO A 332 9.28 47.95 37.62
N LEU A 333 9.71 47.91 36.37
CA LEU A 333 9.17 47.01 35.36
C LEU A 333 9.50 45.56 35.75
N LYS A 334 8.49 44.72 36.01
CA LYS A 334 8.66 43.33 36.46
C LYS A 334 8.19 42.34 35.39
N PRO A 335 8.89 41.22 35.15
CA PRO A 335 8.34 40.14 34.34
C PRO A 335 7.12 39.53 35.02
N LEU A 336 6.06 39.25 34.27
CA LEU A 336 4.99 38.38 34.75
C LEU A 336 5.47 36.93 34.67
N LEU A 337 5.01 36.13 35.62
CA LEU A 337 5.41 34.74 35.78
C LEU A 337 4.21 33.81 35.60
N LYS A 338 4.37 32.70 34.89
CA LYS A 338 3.45 31.57 34.96
C LYS A 338 3.92 30.63 36.06
N TYR A 339 2.99 30.06 36.81
CA TYR A 339 3.27 29.04 37.82
C TYR A 339 2.51 27.77 37.45
N TYR A 340 3.15 26.61 37.59
CA TYR A 340 2.54 25.32 37.32
C TYR A 340 2.93 24.28 38.39
N SER A 341 2.05 23.31 38.58
CA SER A 341 2.24 22.22 39.53
C SER A 341 3.28 21.22 39.01
N ASN A 342 4.05 20.63 39.93
CA ASN A 342 4.98 19.56 39.57
C ASN A 342 4.28 18.29 39.04
N ALA A 343 2.97 18.12 39.26
CA ALA A 343 2.16 17.08 38.62
C ALA A 343 2.17 17.15 37.07
N VAL A 344 2.47 18.33 36.49
CA VAL A 344 2.62 18.48 35.03
C VAL A 344 3.88 17.76 34.51
N ARG A 345 4.89 17.54 35.36
CA ARG A 345 6.18 16.95 34.95
C ARG A 345 6.07 15.49 34.49
N ASP A 346 5.08 14.76 34.99
CA ASP A 346 4.83 13.36 34.64
C ASP A 346 4.23 13.19 33.23
N ASN A 347 3.92 14.31 32.55
CA ASN A 347 3.31 14.36 31.22
C ASN A 347 4.19 15.16 30.25
N PRO A 348 5.23 14.56 29.62
CA PRO A 348 6.26 15.30 28.90
C PRO A 348 5.75 16.28 27.81
N PRO A 349 4.80 15.94 26.93
CA PRO A 349 4.32 16.89 25.91
C PRO A 349 3.60 18.11 26.50
N LEU A 350 2.90 17.90 27.62
CA LEU A 350 2.22 18.96 28.37
C LEU A 350 3.24 19.83 29.12
N LEU A 351 4.28 19.23 29.69
CA LEU A 351 5.39 19.95 30.30
C LEU A 351 6.11 20.83 29.27
N THR A 352 6.44 20.31 28.08
CA THR A 352 7.07 21.09 27.00
C THR A 352 6.20 22.30 26.65
N ALA A 353 4.90 22.09 26.41
CA ALA A 353 3.95 23.16 26.09
C ALA A 353 3.87 24.24 27.19
N VAL A 354 3.64 23.82 28.45
CA VAL A 354 3.48 24.75 29.58
C VAL A 354 4.80 25.45 29.91
N SER A 355 5.94 24.77 29.86
CA SER A 355 7.26 25.37 30.17
C SER A 355 7.73 26.35 29.08
N ASN A 356 7.42 26.09 27.80
CA ASN A 356 7.84 26.93 26.68
C ASN A 356 6.85 28.04 26.31
N PHE A 357 5.58 27.97 26.73
CA PHE A 357 4.55 28.99 26.51
C PHE A 357 5.01 30.43 26.81
N GLN A 358 5.12 31.31 25.82
CA GLN A 358 5.57 32.69 26.03
C GLN A 358 4.88 33.67 25.06
N ILE A 359 4.26 34.72 25.58
CA ILE A 359 3.70 35.81 24.77
C ILE A 359 4.67 37.00 24.86
N THR A 360 5.07 37.60 23.75
CA THR A 360 5.96 38.78 23.80
C THR A 360 5.19 40.03 24.25
N SER A 361 5.88 41.03 24.80
CA SER A 361 5.27 42.33 25.13
C SER A 361 4.62 43.03 23.92
N LEU A 362 5.10 42.74 22.71
CA LEU A 362 4.51 43.26 21.47
C LEU A 362 3.24 42.48 21.10
N ASP A 363 3.27 41.15 21.19
CA ASP A 363 2.08 40.31 20.97
C ASP A 363 0.96 40.64 21.94
N MET A 364 1.25 40.76 23.25
CA MET A 364 0.26 41.16 24.24
C MET A 364 -0.35 42.54 23.96
N THR A 365 0.44 43.44 23.36
CA THR A 365 -0.05 44.75 22.90
C THR A 365 -1.03 44.62 21.73
N TYR A 366 -0.76 43.76 20.76
CA TYR A 366 -1.66 43.49 19.64
C TYR A 366 -2.89 42.69 20.06
N ILE A 367 -2.75 41.70 20.94
CA ILE A 367 -3.84 40.89 21.50
C ILE A 367 -4.90 41.79 22.16
N LEU A 368 -4.49 42.72 23.03
CA LEU A 368 -5.43 43.64 23.69
C LEU A 368 -6.10 44.61 22.69
N TYR A 369 -5.40 45.01 21.61
CA TYR A 369 -5.98 45.83 20.54
C TYR A 369 -7.01 45.05 19.70
N THR A 370 -6.72 43.78 19.39
CA THR A 370 -7.67 42.89 18.71
C THR A 370 -8.89 42.66 19.58
N TYR A 371 -8.72 42.43 20.89
CA TYR A 371 -9.85 42.31 21.82
C TYR A 371 -10.75 43.55 21.83
N ALA A 372 -10.18 44.75 21.89
CA ALA A 372 -10.93 46.01 21.80
C ALA A 372 -11.78 46.05 20.53
N THR A 373 -11.19 45.63 19.41
CA THR A 373 -11.82 45.61 18.07
C THR A 373 -12.96 44.58 17.99
N VAL A 374 -12.72 43.33 18.43
CA VAL A 374 -13.72 42.25 18.46
C VAL A 374 -14.89 42.63 19.36
N LYS A 375 -14.61 43.19 20.54
CA LYS A 375 -15.63 43.70 21.48
C LYS A 375 -16.46 44.84 20.85
N ALA A 376 -15.83 45.78 20.14
CA ALA A 376 -16.51 46.89 19.49
C ALA A 376 -17.42 46.47 18.32
N MET A 377 -17.13 45.34 17.65
CA MET A 377 -17.97 44.80 16.58
C MET A 377 -19.29 44.19 17.09
N GLY A 378 -19.36 43.77 18.35
CA GLY A 378 -20.61 43.33 19.00
C GLY A 378 -21.21 41.99 18.53
N PHE A 379 -20.57 41.29 17.57
CA PHE A 379 -21.05 39.99 17.06
C PHE A 379 -20.56 38.78 17.88
N SER A 380 -19.55 38.95 18.73
CA SER A 380 -18.95 37.87 19.53
C SER A 380 -19.73 37.59 20.81
N THR A 381 -20.00 36.32 21.09
CA THR A 381 -20.53 35.85 22.39
C THR A 381 -19.43 35.61 23.42
N ASN A 382 -18.17 35.42 23.00
CA ASN A 382 -17.00 35.27 23.86
C ASN A 382 -15.76 35.95 23.25
N PRO A 383 -15.61 37.28 23.43
CA PRO A 383 -14.53 38.03 22.79
C PRO A 383 -13.13 37.65 23.30
N VAL A 384 -13.04 37.03 24.48
CA VAL A 384 -11.77 36.50 25.01
C VAL A 384 -11.31 35.30 24.18
N PHE A 385 -12.21 34.32 23.98
CA PHE A 385 -11.92 33.14 23.18
C PHE A 385 -11.64 33.49 21.72
N ASP A 386 -12.47 34.34 21.10
CA ASP A 386 -12.30 34.72 19.70
C ASP A 386 -10.95 35.44 19.46
N THR A 387 -10.54 36.30 20.40
CA THR A 387 -9.22 36.97 20.33
C THR A 387 -8.08 35.98 20.51
N ALA A 388 -8.19 35.05 21.47
CA ALA A 388 -7.18 34.02 21.72
C ALA A 388 -7.03 33.10 20.49
N CYS A 389 -8.15 32.62 19.95
CA CYS A 389 -8.23 31.79 18.76
C CYS A 389 -7.61 32.48 17.54
N TYR A 390 -8.00 33.72 17.26
CA TYR A 390 -7.41 34.52 16.17
C TYR A 390 -5.88 34.66 16.33
N TRP A 391 -5.39 34.98 17.53
CA TRP A 391 -3.95 35.08 17.77
C TRP A 391 -3.24 33.72 17.58
N THR A 392 -3.81 32.61 18.07
CA THR A 392 -3.22 31.28 17.85
C THR A 392 -3.16 30.91 16.36
N GLN A 393 -4.18 31.25 15.56
CA GLN A 393 -4.20 30.96 14.13
C GLN A 393 -3.10 31.71 13.36
N ILE A 394 -2.91 33.02 13.63
CA ILE A 394 -1.90 33.83 12.92
C ILE A 394 -0.47 33.61 13.42
N SER A 395 -0.31 33.16 14.67
CA SER A 395 1.00 33.08 15.36
C SER A 395 1.61 31.67 15.37
N LEU A 396 1.24 30.79 14.44
CA LEU A 396 1.75 29.41 14.32
C LEU A 396 3.28 29.31 14.47
N TYR A 397 4.03 30.22 13.84
CA TYR A 397 5.49 30.22 13.91
C TYR A 397 6.05 30.50 15.32
N ALA A 398 5.31 31.23 16.16
CA ALA A 398 5.71 31.53 17.53
C ALA A 398 5.47 30.32 18.45
N TRP A 399 4.29 29.71 18.40
CA TRP A 399 3.92 28.66 19.35
C TRP A 399 4.24 27.22 18.93
N ARG A 400 4.45 26.93 17.63
CA ARG A 400 4.82 25.57 17.18
C ARG A 400 6.13 25.03 17.77
N GLN A 401 6.97 25.91 18.33
CA GLN A 401 8.21 25.54 19.02
C GLN A 401 7.99 25.23 20.51
N TRP A 402 6.79 25.45 21.04
CA TRP A 402 6.46 25.16 22.44
C TRP A 402 5.96 23.73 22.62
N THR A 403 5.41 23.13 21.57
CA THR A 403 4.97 21.74 21.56
C THR A 403 6.00 20.85 20.87
N ASP A 404 6.00 19.56 21.20
CA ASP A 404 6.77 18.58 20.44
C ASP A 404 6.26 18.52 18.98
N PRO A 405 7.12 18.29 17.98
CA PRO A 405 6.67 18.09 16.60
C PRO A 405 5.83 16.81 16.49
N LEU A 406 4.82 16.83 15.61
CA LEU A 406 4.07 15.63 15.27
C LEU A 406 5.02 14.55 14.68
N PRO A 407 4.73 13.25 14.88
CA PRO A 407 5.49 12.17 14.27
C PRO A 407 5.41 12.24 12.73
N LEU A 408 6.39 11.63 12.06
CA LEU A 408 6.35 11.47 10.60
C LEU A 408 5.22 10.53 10.18
N CYS A 409 4.51 10.87 9.11
CA CYS A 409 3.47 10.03 8.56
C CYS A 409 4.07 8.76 7.93
N THR A 410 3.79 7.62 8.57
CA THR A 410 4.21 6.25 8.21
C THR A 410 3.01 5.43 7.74
N ILE A 411 3.28 4.37 6.95
CA ILE A 411 2.23 3.40 6.59
C ILE A 411 1.88 2.53 7.81
N ASP A 412 2.86 2.23 8.65
CA ASP A 412 2.71 1.35 9.83
C ASP A 412 1.77 1.90 10.91
N ASP A 413 1.87 3.20 11.22
CA ASP A 413 1.19 3.79 12.39
C ASP A 413 0.03 4.73 12.04
N HIS A 414 -0.04 5.23 10.80
CA HIS A 414 -0.96 6.31 10.40
C HIS A 414 -1.90 5.96 9.23
N MET A 415 -1.65 4.86 8.51
CA MET A 415 -2.48 4.41 7.38
C MET A 415 -3.06 3.02 7.62
N ASP A 416 -4.28 2.82 7.14
CA ASP A 416 -4.89 1.51 6.96
C ASP A 416 -4.93 1.16 5.46
N TYR A 417 -5.11 -0.11 5.11
CA TYR A 417 -5.17 -0.56 3.72
C TYR A 417 -6.26 -1.60 3.48
N THR A 418 -6.87 -1.54 2.29
CA THR A 418 -7.91 -2.46 1.86
C THR A 418 -7.50 -3.20 0.59
N ILE A 419 -7.73 -4.52 0.57
CA ILE A 419 -7.36 -5.39 -0.56
C ILE A 419 -8.62 -5.74 -1.36
N ILE A 420 -8.74 -5.18 -2.57
CA ILE A 420 -9.87 -5.39 -3.48
C ILE A 420 -9.48 -6.44 -4.54
N GLN A 421 -10.29 -7.49 -4.69
CA GLN A 421 -10.13 -8.46 -5.78
C GLN A 421 -10.72 -7.88 -7.08
N THR A 422 -10.00 -7.99 -8.19
CA THR A 422 -10.51 -7.55 -9.51
C THR A 422 -11.27 -8.68 -10.24
N ASN A 423 -12.12 -8.31 -11.20
CA ASN A 423 -13.06 -9.19 -11.92
C ASN A 423 -12.47 -10.42 -12.67
N LYS A 424 -11.16 -10.67 -12.58
CA LYS A 424 -10.50 -11.87 -13.13
C LYS A 424 -9.94 -12.83 -12.06
N ASN A 425 -10.08 -12.55 -10.77
CA ASN A 425 -9.49 -13.28 -9.63
C ASN A 425 -7.94 -13.41 -9.61
N THR A 426 -7.25 -12.96 -10.65
CA THR A 426 -5.80 -13.09 -10.83
C THR A 426 -4.98 -11.94 -10.23
N SER A 427 -5.57 -10.74 -10.07
CA SER A 427 -4.90 -9.59 -9.46
C SER A 427 -5.77 -8.89 -8.42
N ARG A 428 -5.09 -8.27 -7.45
CA ARG A 428 -5.66 -7.48 -6.37
C ARG A 428 -5.13 -6.05 -6.42
N LEU A 429 -5.92 -5.13 -5.90
CA LEU A 429 -5.61 -3.72 -5.75
C LEU A 429 -5.56 -3.40 -4.25
N ILE A 430 -4.47 -2.79 -3.79
CA ILE A 430 -4.30 -2.33 -2.42
C ILE A 430 -4.53 -0.83 -2.41
N ASN A 431 -5.59 -0.38 -1.75
CA ASN A 431 -5.89 1.04 -1.55
C ASN A 431 -5.54 1.44 -0.12
N PHE A 432 -4.97 2.64 0.06
CA PHE A 432 -4.60 3.20 1.36
C PHE A 432 -5.62 4.24 1.83
N THR A 433 -5.80 4.35 3.14
CA THR A 433 -6.65 5.35 3.82
C THR A 433 -5.97 5.83 5.10
N TRP A 434 -6.17 7.09 5.49
CA TRP A 434 -5.68 7.59 6.78
C TRP A 434 -6.48 6.98 7.93
N ILE A 435 -5.79 6.55 9.00
CA ILE A 435 -6.44 6.09 10.25
C ILE A 435 -7.15 7.27 10.92
N ALA A 436 -6.47 8.42 10.97
CA ALA A 436 -7.02 9.69 11.45
C ALA A 436 -6.95 10.74 10.32
N PRO A 437 -7.97 10.82 9.45
CA PRO A 437 -8.07 11.84 8.40
C PRO A 437 -8.39 13.23 8.98
N HIS A 438 -7.89 14.29 8.34
CA HIS A 438 -8.16 15.68 8.76
C HIS A 438 -9.66 16.01 8.65
N PRO A 439 -10.30 16.61 9.68
CA PRO A 439 -11.76 16.86 9.71
C PRO A 439 -12.31 17.58 8.48
N ASP A 440 -11.64 18.66 8.04
CA ASP A 440 -12.07 19.44 6.86
C ASP A 440 -11.70 18.83 5.51
N ASN A 441 -10.75 17.89 5.48
CA ASN A 441 -10.23 17.31 4.23
C ASN A 441 -9.65 15.91 4.46
N ALA A 442 -10.46 14.88 4.22
CA ALA A 442 -10.07 13.49 4.46
C ALA A 442 -8.91 12.94 3.58
N THR A 443 -8.38 13.74 2.65
CA THR A 443 -7.17 13.37 1.88
C THR A 443 -5.86 13.67 2.63
N LEU A 444 -5.91 14.44 3.71
CA LEU A 444 -4.76 14.83 4.54
C LEU A 444 -4.75 14.06 5.88
N PRO A 445 -3.55 13.80 6.44
CA PRO A 445 -3.42 13.26 7.79
C PRO A 445 -3.78 14.30 8.85
N TYR A 446 -4.25 13.84 10.02
CA TYR A 446 -4.54 14.70 11.18
C TYR A 446 -3.49 14.59 12.31
N GLN A 447 -2.82 13.44 12.44
CA GLN A 447 -2.01 13.10 13.63
C GLN A 447 -0.49 13.06 13.37
N CYS A 448 -0.04 13.38 12.16
CA CYS A 448 1.36 13.31 11.74
C CYS A 448 1.70 14.46 10.78
N ASP A 449 2.97 14.86 10.73
CA ASP A 449 3.49 15.87 9.81
C ASP A 449 4.86 15.44 9.27
N GLY A 450 5.12 15.71 7.99
CA GLY A 450 6.24 15.15 7.24
C GLY A 450 6.08 13.66 6.90
N GLY A 451 7.01 13.10 6.12
CA GLY A 451 6.89 11.74 5.58
C GLY A 451 5.91 11.70 4.41
N PHE A 452 4.93 10.79 4.45
CA PHE A 452 3.84 10.78 3.48
C PHE A 452 2.84 11.92 3.75
N LEU A 453 2.81 12.96 2.92
CA LEU A 453 1.83 14.06 3.05
C LEU A 453 0.51 13.81 2.29
N THR A 454 0.49 12.78 1.44
CA THR A 454 -0.68 12.33 0.68
C THR A 454 -0.71 10.81 0.67
N LEU A 455 -1.90 10.22 0.60
CA LEU A 455 -2.03 8.76 0.44
C LEU A 455 -1.29 8.25 -0.81
N PRO A 456 -0.57 7.12 -0.71
CA PRO A 456 0.14 6.57 -1.86
C PRO A 456 -0.82 6.11 -2.96
N PRO A 457 -0.37 6.05 -4.24
CA PRO A 457 -1.17 5.50 -5.31
C PRO A 457 -1.48 4.01 -5.06
N PRO A 458 -2.65 3.50 -5.50
CA PRO A 458 -3.00 2.09 -5.33
C PRO A 458 -1.98 1.12 -5.92
N LEU A 459 -1.55 0.12 -5.13
CA LEU A 459 -0.65 -0.93 -5.60
C LEU A 459 -1.42 -2.08 -6.24
N GLN A 460 -0.96 -2.56 -7.39
CA GLN A 460 -1.55 -3.71 -8.08
C GLN A 460 -0.61 -4.92 -8.04
N THR A 461 -1.13 -6.08 -7.62
CA THR A 461 -0.32 -7.28 -7.35
C THR A 461 -1.04 -8.58 -7.70
N THR A 462 -0.27 -9.62 -8.05
CA THR A 462 -0.75 -11.00 -8.24
C THR A 462 -0.54 -11.89 -7.01
N ARG A 463 0.03 -11.36 -5.92
CA ARG A 463 0.20 -12.08 -4.64
C ARG A 463 -1.14 -12.32 -3.96
N SER A 464 -1.30 -13.49 -3.33
CA SER A 464 -2.55 -13.84 -2.63
C SER A 464 -2.72 -13.02 -1.35
N VAL A 465 -3.97 -12.85 -0.90
CA VAL A 465 -4.30 -12.15 0.36
C VAL A 465 -3.50 -12.76 1.52
N ALA A 466 -3.57 -14.08 1.69
CA ALA A 466 -2.80 -14.82 2.70
C ALA A 466 -1.27 -14.79 2.54
N TRP A 467 -0.72 -14.22 1.46
CA TRP A 467 0.70 -13.86 1.35
C TRP A 467 0.92 -12.41 1.78
N LEU A 468 0.10 -11.47 1.31
CA LEU A 468 0.14 -10.06 1.67
C LEU A 468 0.04 -9.86 3.19
N ASP A 469 -0.91 -10.54 3.85
CA ASP A 469 -1.13 -10.48 5.30
C ASP A 469 0.10 -10.98 6.10
N ARG A 470 0.90 -11.87 5.52
CA ARG A 470 2.09 -12.47 6.17
C ARG A 470 3.41 -11.79 5.85
N HIS A 471 3.44 -10.88 4.88
CA HIS A 471 4.67 -10.26 4.36
C HIS A 471 4.55 -8.74 4.25
N PHE A 472 3.77 -8.11 5.14
CA PHE A 472 3.56 -6.66 5.18
C PHE A 472 4.87 -5.86 5.08
N ASP A 473 5.86 -6.20 5.91
CA ASP A 473 7.19 -5.55 5.88
C ASP A 473 7.94 -5.69 4.56
N THR A 474 7.65 -6.73 3.77
CA THR A 474 8.28 -6.96 2.46
C THR A 474 7.63 -6.10 1.38
N TRP A 475 6.30 -6.04 1.33
CA TRP A 475 5.59 -5.33 0.26
C TRP A 475 5.30 -3.86 0.56
N LYS A 476 5.32 -3.41 1.83
CA LYS A 476 5.15 -1.97 2.16
C LYS A 476 6.22 -1.09 1.52
N VAL A 477 7.43 -1.63 1.29
CA VAL A 477 8.51 -0.96 0.58
C VAL A 477 8.18 -0.74 -0.90
N TRP A 478 7.36 -1.61 -1.51
CA TRP A 478 6.97 -1.52 -2.93
C TRP A 478 6.13 -0.29 -3.25
N VAL A 479 5.55 0.35 -2.23
CA VAL A 479 4.86 1.65 -2.33
C VAL A 479 5.80 2.74 -2.85
N ASN A 480 7.06 2.72 -2.40
CA ASN A 480 8.07 3.69 -2.80
C ASN A 480 8.93 3.19 -3.97
N GLN A 481 9.23 1.87 -4.01
CA GLN A 481 10.08 1.28 -5.04
C GLN A 481 9.65 -0.16 -5.35
N LEU A 482 9.11 -0.39 -6.55
CA LEU A 482 8.74 -1.71 -7.05
C LEU A 482 9.94 -2.70 -7.03
N PRO A 483 9.68 -4.00 -6.76
CA PRO A 483 10.72 -5.03 -6.76
C PRO A 483 11.24 -5.30 -8.18
N ALA A 484 12.40 -5.95 -8.27
CA ALA A 484 12.95 -6.42 -9.54
C ALA A 484 12.06 -7.51 -10.16
N CYS A 485 11.95 -7.53 -11.50
CA CYS A 485 11.25 -8.61 -12.18
C CYS A 485 12.04 -9.92 -12.13
N GLU A 486 11.30 -11.01 -12.03
CA GLU A 486 11.78 -12.38 -11.76
C GLU A 486 10.85 -13.39 -12.46
N ARG A 487 11.22 -14.67 -12.49
CA ARG A 487 10.46 -15.75 -13.16
C ARG A 487 8.99 -15.84 -12.74
N ILE A 488 8.68 -15.48 -11.50
CA ILE A 488 7.34 -15.49 -10.89
C ILE A 488 6.39 -14.39 -11.40
N HIS A 489 6.91 -13.37 -12.10
CA HIS A 489 6.12 -12.22 -12.57
C HIS A 489 5.56 -12.39 -14.00
N TYR A 490 6.01 -13.41 -14.74
CA TYR A 490 5.54 -13.73 -16.09
C TYR A 490 5.18 -15.22 -16.22
N ASN A 491 4.29 -15.52 -17.17
CA ASN A 491 3.91 -16.88 -17.51
C ASN A 491 4.02 -17.11 -19.03
N TYR A 492 3.76 -18.33 -19.48
CA TYR A 492 3.79 -18.70 -20.89
C TYR A 492 2.54 -19.48 -21.30
N SER A 493 2.24 -19.49 -22.59
CA SER A 493 1.20 -20.30 -23.20
C SER A 493 1.76 -21.08 -24.39
N ILE A 494 1.38 -22.35 -24.51
CA ILE A 494 1.74 -23.21 -25.64
C ILE A 494 0.55 -23.25 -26.61
N GLY A 495 0.77 -22.89 -27.87
CA GLY A 495 -0.22 -22.96 -28.94
C GLY A 495 -0.31 -24.33 -29.62
N SER A 496 -1.34 -24.51 -30.46
CA SER A 496 -1.55 -25.72 -31.24
C SER A 496 -0.45 -25.98 -32.29
N CYS A 497 -0.37 -27.22 -32.79
CA CYS A 497 0.55 -27.60 -33.87
C CYS A 497 0.28 -26.85 -35.18
N ASN A 498 1.32 -26.22 -35.73
CA ASN A 498 1.32 -25.58 -37.04
C ASN A 498 1.49 -26.60 -38.18
N ASN A 499 1.32 -26.16 -39.43
CA ASN A 499 1.42 -27.02 -40.63
C ASN A 499 2.83 -27.58 -40.90
N LYS A 500 3.86 -27.15 -40.15
CA LYS A 500 5.22 -27.70 -40.20
C LYS A 500 5.47 -28.78 -39.15
N GLY A 501 4.56 -28.96 -38.18
CA GLY A 501 4.74 -29.85 -37.05
C GLY A 501 5.48 -29.21 -35.87
N GLU A 502 5.25 -27.92 -35.61
CA GLU A 502 5.82 -27.18 -34.48
C GLU A 502 4.72 -26.44 -33.69
N ARG A 503 4.89 -26.27 -32.38
CA ARG A 503 4.03 -25.44 -31.51
C ARG A 503 4.76 -24.15 -31.14
N PHE A 504 4.04 -23.04 -31.02
CA PHE A 504 4.58 -21.76 -30.55
C PHE A 504 4.40 -21.60 -29.04
N VAL A 505 5.43 -21.12 -28.35
CA VAL A 505 5.41 -20.75 -26.93
C VAL A 505 5.51 -19.25 -26.83
N GLY A 506 4.45 -18.61 -26.30
CA GLY A 506 4.38 -17.17 -26.10
C GLY A 506 4.52 -16.81 -24.62
N PHE A 507 5.38 -15.84 -24.30
CA PHE A 507 5.56 -15.33 -22.94
C PHE A 507 4.75 -14.05 -22.71
N PHE A 508 4.21 -13.86 -21.50
CA PHE A 508 3.46 -12.66 -21.13
C PHE A 508 3.59 -12.35 -19.63
N TRP A 509 3.63 -11.06 -19.29
CA TRP A 509 3.54 -10.59 -17.90
C TRP A 509 2.18 -10.91 -17.29
N LEU A 510 2.14 -11.28 -16.01
CA LEU A 510 0.88 -11.54 -15.30
C LEU A 510 0.06 -10.25 -15.06
N LEU A 511 0.76 -9.12 -14.89
CA LEU A 511 0.20 -7.77 -14.81
C LEU A 511 0.88 -6.85 -15.84
N PRO A 512 0.54 -6.96 -17.13
CA PRO A 512 1.18 -6.16 -18.18
C PRO A 512 0.85 -4.68 -18.02
N ARG A 513 1.86 -3.83 -18.21
CA ARG A 513 1.72 -2.38 -18.30
C ARG A 513 1.63 -1.96 -19.78
N ASN A 514 1.15 -0.74 -20.05
CA ASN A 514 0.94 -0.24 -21.42
C ASN A 514 2.23 -0.01 -22.23
N ASP A 515 3.38 0.09 -21.56
CA ASP A 515 4.70 -0.03 -22.17
C ASP A 515 4.99 -1.52 -22.44
N LEU A 516 5.28 -1.85 -23.70
CA LEU A 516 5.26 -3.22 -24.26
C LEU A 516 6.18 -4.27 -23.58
N ASN A 517 7.02 -3.87 -22.61
CA ASN A 517 7.91 -4.73 -21.84
C ASN A 517 7.75 -4.60 -20.30
N GLY A 518 6.82 -3.77 -19.80
CA GLY A 518 6.68 -3.48 -18.37
C GLY A 518 5.63 -4.33 -17.64
N SER A 519 5.79 -4.44 -16.32
CA SER A 519 4.78 -4.98 -15.40
C SER A 519 4.32 -3.88 -14.43
N TYR A 520 3.07 -3.93 -13.96
CA TYR A 520 2.64 -3.08 -12.84
C TYR A 520 3.24 -3.52 -11.49
N GLU A 521 3.63 -4.79 -11.35
CA GLU A 521 4.08 -5.39 -10.08
C GLU A 521 5.61 -5.36 -9.88
N CYS A 522 6.40 -5.14 -10.92
CA CYS A 522 7.87 -5.15 -10.85
C CYS A 522 8.51 -4.17 -11.85
N SER A 523 9.76 -3.77 -11.62
CA SER A 523 10.53 -2.88 -12.49
C SER A 523 12.01 -3.26 -12.52
N GLY A 524 12.63 -3.28 -13.70
CA GLY A 524 14.00 -3.80 -13.88
C GLY A 524 14.09 -5.31 -13.63
N GLY A 525 15.30 -5.85 -13.45
CA GLY A 525 15.51 -7.30 -13.28
C GLY A 525 15.52 -8.06 -14.61
N VAL A 526 14.88 -9.24 -14.67
CA VAL A 526 14.85 -10.05 -15.91
C VAL A 526 13.86 -9.49 -16.93
N SER A 527 14.24 -9.50 -18.22
CA SER A 527 13.33 -9.17 -19.31
C SER A 527 12.39 -10.33 -19.64
N LEU A 528 11.24 -10.03 -20.27
CA LEU A 528 10.32 -11.04 -20.77
C LEU A 528 11.03 -11.88 -21.86
N PRO A 529 11.04 -13.23 -21.77
CA PRO A 529 11.71 -14.06 -22.77
C PRO A 529 11.06 -13.95 -24.17
N SER A 530 11.89 -14.06 -25.22
CA SER A 530 11.41 -14.13 -26.60
C SER A 530 10.62 -15.41 -26.86
N ASN A 531 9.62 -15.34 -27.75
CA ASN A 531 8.81 -16.50 -28.14
C ASN A 531 9.67 -17.61 -28.81
N VAL A 532 9.37 -18.87 -28.50
CA VAL A 532 10.13 -20.06 -28.95
C VAL A 532 9.21 -21.02 -29.70
N SER A 533 9.74 -21.75 -30.68
CA SER A 533 9.03 -22.84 -31.38
C SER A 533 9.59 -24.22 -30.97
N ILE A 534 8.70 -25.16 -30.62
CA ILE A 534 9.05 -26.53 -30.19
C ILE A 534 8.43 -27.57 -31.15
N PRO A 535 9.03 -28.76 -31.35
CA PRO A 535 8.46 -29.79 -32.24
C PRO A 535 7.18 -30.43 -31.69
N CYS A 536 6.31 -30.90 -32.58
CA CYS A 536 5.09 -31.65 -32.24
C CYS A 536 5.30 -33.17 -32.13
N ASP A 537 4.55 -33.80 -31.22
CA ASP A 537 4.52 -35.26 -31.01
C ASP A 537 3.78 -36.03 -32.11
N TYR A 538 2.97 -35.33 -32.92
CA TYR A 538 2.16 -35.91 -34.00
C TYR A 538 2.23 -35.07 -35.27
N VAL A 539 1.98 -35.70 -36.42
CA VAL A 539 1.87 -35.03 -37.72
C VAL A 539 0.43 -34.59 -37.94
N PRO A 540 0.13 -33.28 -38.04
CA PRO A 540 -1.23 -32.81 -38.27
C PRO A 540 -1.66 -33.07 -39.73
N PHE A 541 -2.95 -33.26 -39.97
CA PHE A 541 -3.49 -33.60 -41.30
C PHE A 541 -3.33 -32.49 -42.36
N ASN A 542 -2.99 -31.27 -41.95
CA ASN A 542 -2.67 -30.15 -42.84
C ASN A 542 -1.18 -30.06 -43.22
N ALA A 543 -0.33 -30.97 -42.71
CA ALA A 543 1.09 -30.98 -43.01
C ALA A 543 1.36 -31.46 -44.45
N PRO A 544 2.27 -30.82 -45.21
CA PRO A 544 2.52 -31.17 -46.61
C PRO A 544 3.03 -32.61 -46.79
N ILE A 545 3.77 -33.13 -45.80
CA ILE A 545 4.26 -34.51 -45.80
C ILE A 545 3.11 -35.54 -45.72
N TYR A 546 2.05 -35.23 -44.95
CA TYR A 546 0.86 -36.08 -44.85
C TYR A 546 0.09 -36.09 -46.17
N SER A 547 -0.10 -34.92 -46.79
CA SER A 547 -0.75 -34.80 -48.10
C SER A 547 -0.02 -35.60 -49.19
N GLY A 548 1.31 -35.54 -49.24
CA GLY A 548 2.12 -36.29 -50.20
C GLY A 548 2.02 -37.81 -50.01
N ILE A 549 2.12 -38.30 -48.77
CA ILE A 549 2.00 -39.73 -48.44
C ILE A 549 0.57 -40.24 -48.67
N THR A 550 -0.44 -39.42 -48.36
CA THR A 550 -1.86 -39.73 -48.61
C THR A 550 -2.12 -39.92 -50.10
N ALA A 551 -1.63 -39.02 -50.96
CA ALA A 551 -1.78 -39.14 -52.40
C ALA A 551 -1.17 -40.46 -52.93
N LEU A 552 0.03 -40.80 -52.48
CA LEU A 552 0.69 -42.07 -52.84
C LEU A 552 -0.09 -43.30 -52.35
N ALA A 553 -0.55 -43.30 -51.09
CA ALA A 553 -1.32 -44.39 -50.51
C ALA A 553 -2.66 -44.63 -51.24
N VAL A 554 -3.36 -43.56 -51.63
CA VAL A 554 -4.63 -43.64 -52.38
C VAL A 554 -4.41 -44.18 -53.79
N ILE A 555 -3.38 -43.72 -54.51
CA ILE A 555 -3.03 -44.25 -55.84
C ILE A 555 -2.75 -45.76 -55.77
N ILE A 556 -1.97 -46.20 -54.79
CA ILE A 556 -1.69 -47.63 -54.57
C ILE A 556 -2.99 -48.37 -54.26
N MET A 557 -3.81 -47.89 -53.33
CA MET A 557 -5.08 -48.52 -52.94
C MET A 557 -6.03 -48.72 -54.14
N ILE A 558 -6.17 -47.73 -55.02
CA ILE A 558 -6.97 -47.83 -56.24
C ILE A 558 -6.40 -48.92 -57.17
N SER A 559 -5.07 -48.99 -57.34
CA SER A 559 -4.44 -50.04 -58.14
C SER A 559 -4.68 -51.45 -57.58
N LEU A 560 -4.69 -51.61 -56.24
CA LEU A 560 -4.98 -52.88 -55.58
C LEU A 560 -6.43 -53.32 -55.77
N ILE A 561 -7.38 -52.39 -55.71
CA ILE A 561 -8.79 -52.67 -56.03
C ILE A 561 -8.93 -53.14 -57.48
N GLY A 562 -8.22 -52.52 -58.43
CA GLY A 562 -8.14 -52.98 -59.83
C GLY A 562 -7.58 -54.40 -59.98
N PHE A 563 -6.54 -54.75 -59.21
CA PHE A 563 -6.01 -56.12 -59.17
C PHE A 563 -7.00 -57.13 -58.56
N CYS A 564 -7.72 -56.77 -57.48
CA CYS A 564 -8.80 -57.59 -56.92
C CYS A 564 -9.86 -57.92 -57.98
N VAL A 565 -10.38 -56.91 -58.70
CA VAL A 565 -11.36 -57.09 -59.78
C VAL A 565 -10.80 -58.01 -60.86
N THR A 566 -9.56 -57.79 -61.30
CA THR A 566 -8.89 -58.61 -62.33
C THR A 566 -8.78 -60.08 -61.92
N ILE A 567 -8.42 -60.36 -60.66
CA ILE A 567 -8.32 -61.73 -60.13
C ILE A 567 -9.69 -62.42 -60.11
N VAL A 568 -10.74 -61.73 -59.67
CA VAL A 568 -12.09 -62.29 -59.57
C VAL A 568 -12.70 -62.54 -60.95
N VAL A 569 -12.61 -61.58 -61.88
CA VAL A 569 -13.17 -61.70 -63.24
C VAL A 569 -12.49 -62.83 -64.03
N HIS A 570 -11.19 -63.05 -63.85
CA HIS A 570 -10.44 -64.08 -64.58
C HIS A 570 -10.22 -65.38 -63.79
N ARG A 571 -10.90 -65.59 -62.65
CA ARG A 571 -10.75 -66.75 -61.75
C ARG A 571 -10.89 -68.13 -62.40
N ALA A 572 -11.65 -68.23 -63.48
CA ALA A 572 -11.89 -69.48 -64.21
C ALA A 572 -10.74 -69.88 -65.16
N ARG A 573 -9.87 -68.93 -65.56
CA ARG A 573 -8.76 -69.19 -66.49
C ARG A 573 -7.70 -70.05 -65.80
N SER A 574 -7.14 -71.02 -66.53
CA SER A 574 -6.19 -72.03 -66.01
C SER A 574 -4.98 -71.43 -65.27
N VAL A 575 -4.44 -70.30 -65.76
CA VAL A 575 -3.31 -69.57 -65.14
C VAL A 575 -3.65 -69.10 -63.72
N ILE A 576 -4.80 -68.44 -63.53
CA ILE A 576 -5.22 -67.91 -62.22
C ILE A 576 -5.75 -69.03 -61.32
N LYS A 577 -6.43 -70.03 -61.90
CA LYS A 577 -6.92 -71.22 -61.17
C LYS A 577 -5.77 -72.06 -60.59
N ARG A 578 -4.66 -72.25 -61.32
CA ARG A 578 -3.44 -72.92 -60.83
C ARG A 578 -2.75 -72.14 -59.71
N ALA A 579 -2.71 -70.81 -59.82
CA ALA A 579 -2.09 -69.88 -58.86
C ALA A 579 -2.88 -69.62 -57.55
N GLN A 580 -3.91 -70.43 -57.24
CA GLN A 580 -4.75 -70.35 -56.04
C GLN A 580 -5.33 -68.95 -55.80
N TRP A 581 -6.26 -68.54 -56.66
CA TRP A 581 -6.86 -67.21 -56.63
C TRP A 581 -7.41 -66.73 -55.27
N PRO A 582 -7.96 -67.55 -54.34
CA PRO A 582 -8.40 -67.04 -53.04
C PRO A 582 -7.25 -66.59 -52.14
N LEU A 583 -6.15 -67.34 -52.08
CA LEU A 583 -4.95 -66.93 -51.34
C LEU A 583 -4.27 -65.71 -52.00
N LEU A 584 -4.34 -65.60 -53.33
CA LEU A 584 -3.85 -64.40 -54.03
C LEU A 584 -4.70 -63.17 -53.71
N LEU A 585 -6.02 -63.32 -53.61
CA LEU A 585 -6.95 -62.24 -53.24
C LEU A 585 -6.71 -61.76 -51.80
N LEU A 586 -6.48 -62.67 -50.85
CA LEU A 586 -6.18 -62.33 -49.46
C LEU A 586 -4.90 -61.49 -49.30
N ILE A 587 -3.87 -61.75 -50.11
CA ILE A 587 -2.65 -60.90 -50.17
C ILE A 587 -2.99 -59.47 -50.59
N VAL A 588 -3.85 -59.30 -51.60
CA VAL A 588 -4.23 -57.95 -52.08
C VAL A 588 -5.13 -57.22 -51.08
N ILE A 589 -6.05 -57.94 -50.43
CA ILE A 589 -6.88 -57.39 -49.35
C ILE A 589 -6.00 -56.91 -48.19
N GLY A 590 -5.00 -57.70 -47.76
CA GLY A 590 -4.03 -57.29 -46.75
C GLY A 590 -3.25 -56.03 -47.15
N GLY A 591 -2.89 -55.89 -48.43
CA GLY A 591 -2.30 -54.66 -48.99
C GLY A 591 -3.24 -53.44 -48.95
N ILE A 592 -4.54 -53.62 -49.19
CA ILE A 592 -5.53 -52.54 -49.07
C ILE A 592 -5.65 -52.08 -47.60
N VAL A 593 -5.66 -53.03 -46.65
CA VAL A 593 -5.63 -52.71 -45.21
C VAL A 593 -4.32 -52.02 -44.81
N MET A 594 -3.19 -52.37 -45.45
CA MET A 594 -1.90 -51.69 -45.24
C MET A 594 -1.93 -50.22 -45.71
N CYS A 595 -2.56 -49.94 -46.85
CA CYS A 595 -2.78 -48.57 -47.31
C CYS A 595 -3.70 -47.80 -46.35
N ALA A 596 -4.77 -48.43 -45.84
CA ALA A 596 -5.66 -47.81 -44.86
C ALA A 596 -4.94 -47.49 -43.53
N TYR A 597 -4.03 -48.36 -43.07
CA TYR A 597 -3.19 -48.09 -41.90
C TYR A 597 -2.34 -46.81 -42.07
N VAL A 598 -1.73 -46.62 -43.25
CA VAL A 598 -0.87 -45.45 -43.53
C VAL A 598 -1.64 -44.13 -43.51
N LEU A 599 -2.94 -44.14 -43.80
CA LEU A 599 -3.79 -42.95 -43.67
C LEU A 599 -4.10 -42.61 -42.21
N VAL A 600 -4.24 -43.62 -41.33
CA VAL A 600 -4.62 -43.47 -39.91
C VAL A 600 -3.40 -43.36 -38.98
N SER A 601 -2.18 -43.51 -39.50
CA SER A 601 -0.94 -43.40 -38.71
C SER A 601 -0.51 -41.94 -38.41
N ALA A 602 -1.08 -40.95 -39.11
CA ALA A 602 -0.98 -39.52 -38.77
C ALA A 602 -2.16 -39.04 -37.90
N GLY A 603 -2.21 -37.73 -37.62
CA GLY A 603 -3.27 -37.10 -36.85
C GLY A 603 -3.04 -37.11 -35.34
N GLU A 604 -3.76 -36.20 -34.67
CA GLU A 604 -3.75 -36.04 -33.22
C GLU A 604 -4.24 -37.31 -32.51
N PRO A 605 -3.58 -37.78 -31.44
CA PRO A 605 -4.04 -38.91 -30.65
C PRO A 605 -5.47 -38.69 -30.13
N SER A 606 -6.37 -39.56 -30.55
CA SER A 606 -7.77 -39.64 -30.12
C SER A 606 -8.13 -41.10 -29.92
N ASP A 607 -9.14 -41.41 -29.10
CA ASP A 607 -9.53 -42.80 -28.79
C ASP A 607 -9.73 -43.66 -30.07
N ALA A 608 -10.36 -43.08 -31.11
CA ALA A 608 -10.56 -43.75 -32.39
C ALA A 608 -9.25 -44.03 -33.14
N ILE A 609 -8.34 -43.05 -33.23
CA ILE A 609 -7.05 -43.19 -33.92
C ILE A 609 -6.13 -44.16 -33.14
N CYS A 610 -6.10 -44.06 -31.81
CA CYS A 610 -5.30 -44.93 -30.96
C CYS A 610 -5.75 -46.39 -31.03
N ALA A 611 -7.07 -46.67 -31.11
CA ALA A 611 -7.59 -48.02 -31.31
C ALA A 611 -7.38 -48.56 -32.76
N ALA A 612 -7.51 -47.70 -33.78
CA ALA A 612 -7.41 -48.11 -35.17
C ALA A 612 -5.97 -48.45 -35.61
N ARG A 613 -4.96 -47.76 -35.07
CA ARG A 613 -3.53 -47.98 -35.40
C ARG A 613 -3.06 -49.43 -35.17
N PRO A 614 -3.22 -50.07 -34.00
CA PRO A 614 -2.81 -51.47 -33.79
C PRO A 614 -3.67 -52.45 -34.61
N LEU A 615 -4.98 -52.19 -34.74
CA LEU A 615 -5.89 -53.05 -35.50
C LEU A 615 -5.51 -53.14 -36.98
N LEU A 616 -5.34 -51.99 -37.64
CA LEU A 616 -5.04 -51.95 -39.08
C LEU A 616 -3.61 -52.42 -39.38
N SER A 617 -2.61 -52.10 -38.54
CA SER A 617 -1.24 -52.57 -38.75
C SER A 617 -1.08 -54.08 -38.55
N SER A 618 -1.68 -54.64 -37.49
CA SER A 618 -1.67 -56.08 -37.24
C SER A 618 -2.45 -56.84 -38.32
N GLY A 619 -3.66 -56.37 -38.64
CA GLY A 619 -4.50 -56.97 -39.67
C GLY A 619 -3.84 -56.98 -41.05
N ALA A 620 -3.25 -55.86 -41.48
CA ALA A 620 -2.54 -55.77 -42.76
C ALA A 620 -1.42 -56.80 -42.88
N PHE A 621 -0.59 -56.91 -41.83
CA PHE A 621 0.50 -57.89 -41.77
C PHE A 621 -0.04 -59.32 -41.84
N SER A 622 -0.98 -59.67 -40.95
CA SER A 622 -1.47 -61.03 -40.79
C SER A 622 -2.28 -61.51 -42.00
N LEU A 623 -3.07 -60.64 -42.63
CA LEU A 623 -3.79 -60.99 -43.86
C LEU A 623 -2.84 -61.26 -45.03
N SER A 624 -1.78 -60.44 -45.17
CA SER A 624 -0.81 -60.52 -46.27
C SER A 624 0.18 -61.67 -46.10
N PHE A 625 0.92 -61.68 -44.98
CA PHE A 625 2.02 -62.61 -44.77
C PHE A 625 1.52 -64.04 -44.55
N THR A 626 0.44 -64.25 -43.79
CA THR A 626 -0.11 -65.60 -43.59
C THR A 626 -0.63 -66.21 -44.90
N ALA A 627 -1.10 -65.40 -45.85
CA ALA A 627 -1.52 -65.89 -47.17
C ALA A 627 -0.32 -66.29 -48.05
N VAL A 628 0.80 -65.56 -47.97
CA VAL A 628 2.09 -65.97 -48.56
C VAL A 628 2.61 -67.25 -47.89
N PHE A 629 2.58 -67.32 -46.55
CA PHE A 629 2.96 -68.50 -45.78
C PHE A 629 2.16 -69.75 -46.15
N ALA A 630 0.83 -69.65 -46.25
CA ALA A 630 -0.03 -70.75 -46.66
C ALA A 630 0.30 -71.22 -48.09
N LYS A 631 0.66 -70.31 -49.01
CA LYS A 631 1.17 -70.70 -50.32
C LYS A 631 2.48 -71.47 -50.24
N SER A 632 3.46 -70.97 -49.48
CA SER A 632 4.75 -71.64 -49.25
C SER A 632 4.57 -73.04 -48.65
N LEU A 633 3.74 -73.17 -47.61
CA LEU A 633 3.46 -74.43 -46.91
C LEU A 633 2.84 -75.48 -47.83
N ARG A 634 1.92 -75.08 -48.73
CA ARG A 634 1.36 -76.01 -49.71
C ARG A 634 2.42 -76.52 -50.69
N VAL A 635 3.28 -75.65 -51.20
CA VAL A 635 4.39 -76.06 -52.09
C VAL A 635 5.33 -77.01 -51.35
N TYR A 636 5.71 -76.67 -50.12
CA TYR A 636 6.58 -77.49 -49.27
C TYR A 636 6.05 -78.91 -49.05
N VAL A 637 4.79 -79.07 -48.65
CA VAL A 637 4.24 -80.42 -48.41
C VAL A 637 4.12 -81.21 -49.72
N VAL A 638 3.81 -80.57 -50.85
CA VAL A 638 3.75 -81.25 -52.16
C VAL A 638 5.13 -81.73 -52.62
N VAL A 639 6.18 -80.91 -52.41
CA VAL A 639 7.57 -81.26 -52.79
C VAL A 639 8.19 -82.28 -51.83
N ASN A 640 7.91 -82.19 -50.52
CA ASN A 640 8.55 -83.02 -49.50
C ASN A 640 7.82 -84.34 -49.17
N THR A 641 6.69 -84.65 -49.82
CA THR A 641 6.04 -85.98 -49.67
C THR A 641 6.70 -87.05 -50.54
N LYS A 642 7.34 -88.04 -49.91
CA LYS A 642 7.92 -89.21 -50.60
C LYS A 642 6.86 -89.96 -51.42
N ALA A 643 7.28 -90.50 -52.58
CA ALA A 643 6.41 -90.95 -53.66
C ALA A 643 5.34 -92.02 -53.32
N SER A 644 5.46 -92.73 -52.20
CA SER A 644 4.52 -93.78 -51.78
C SER A 644 3.23 -93.30 -51.11
N LYS A 645 3.06 -92.00 -50.82
CA LYS A 645 1.79 -91.46 -50.30
C LYS A 645 1.48 -90.05 -50.84
N LYS A 646 0.76 -89.97 -51.98
CA LYS A 646 0.29 -88.70 -52.56
C LYS A 646 -0.83 -88.06 -51.72
N ILE A 647 -0.46 -87.26 -50.72
CA ILE A 647 -1.42 -86.52 -49.88
C ILE A 647 -2.05 -85.38 -50.70
N LYS A 648 -3.34 -85.49 -51.01
CA LYS A 648 -4.12 -84.41 -51.65
C LYS A 648 -4.46 -83.31 -50.63
N LEU A 649 -3.57 -82.34 -50.43
CA LEU A 649 -3.89 -81.11 -49.72
C LEU A 649 -4.90 -80.27 -50.52
N THR A 650 -6.13 -80.18 -50.00
CA THR A 650 -7.20 -79.36 -50.57
C THR A 650 -6.98 -77.88 -50.25
N LEU A 651 -7.47 -77.01 -51.14
CA LEU A 651 -7.41 -75.55 -50.93
C LEU A 651 -8.12 -75.13 -49.64
N TRP A 652 -9.21 -75.82 -49.28
CA TRP A 652 -9.97 -75.59 -48.06
C TRP A 652 -9.14 -75.77 -46.79
N ARG A 653 -8.36 -76.84 -46.66
CA ARG A 653 -7.46 -77.02 -45.50
C ARG A 653 -6.38 -75.94 -45.40
N MET A 654 -5.92 -75.40 -46.53
CA MET A 654 -4.97 -74.28 -46.51
C MET A 654 -5.62 -72.97 -46.07
N ILE A 655 -6.90 -72.75 -46.40
CA ILE A 655 -7.69 -71.62 -45.93
C ILE A 655 -8.00 -71.79 -44.43
N GLU A 656 -8.31 -73.00 -43.97
CA GLU A 656 -8.52 -73.34 -42.56
C GLU A 656 -7.29 -73.00 -41.70
N PHE A 657 -6.09 -73.48 -42.07
CA PHE A 657 -4.84 -73.12 -41.40
C PHE A 657 -4.57 -71.61 -41.42
N TYR A 658 -4.82 -70.94 -42.55
CA TYR A 658 -4.72 -69.48 -42.65
C TYR A 658 -5.66 -68.78 -41.66
N THR A 659 -6.94 -69.19 -41.61
CA THR A 659 -7.93 -68.58 -40.71
C THR A 659 -7.58 -68.78 -39.24
N VAL A 660 -7.01 -69.92 -38.84
CA VAL A 660 -6.57 -70.15 -37.46
C VAL A 660 -5.43 -69.19 -37.08
N ILE A 661 -4.40 -69.06 -37.92
CA ILE A 661 -3.25 -68.18 -37.63
C ILE A 661 -3.67 -66.71 -37.57
N VAL A 662 -4.56 -66.27 -38.47
CA VAL A 662 -5.10 -64.90 -38.48
C VAL A 662 -6.07 -64.68 -37.31
N ALA A 663 -6.89 -65.66 -36.92
CA ALA A 663 -7.79 -65.55 -35.79
C ALA A 663 -7.05 -65.43 -34.44
N ILE A 664 -5.91 -66.11 -34.27
CA ILE A 664 -5.05 -65.94 -33.09
C ILE A 664 -4.52 -64.50 -33.03
N ASP A 665 -4.01 -63.96 -34.15
CA ASP A 665 -3.49 -62.59 -34.19
C ASP A 665 -4.56 -61.53 -33.92
N ILE A 666 -5.72 -61.65 -34.57
CA ILE A 666 -6.87 -60.76 -34.34
C ILE A 666 -7.39 -60.91 -32.90
N GLY A 667 -7.39 -62.12 -32.34
CA GLY A 667 -7.75 -62.35 -30.94
C GLY A 667 -6.83 -61.63 -29.95
N ILE A 668 -5.52 -61.63 -30.19
CA ILE A 668 -4.53 -60.89 -29.38
C ILE A 668 -4.84 -59.37 -29.40
N ILE A 669 -5.17 -58.82 -30.57
CA ILE A 669 -5.49 -57.38 -30.69
C ILE A 669 -6.88 -57.02 -30.13
N LEU A 670 -7.90 -57.86 -30.35
CA LEU A 670 -9.23 -57.60 -29.80
C LEU A 670 -9.24 -57.70 -28.27
N THR A 671 -8.53 -58.68 -27.69
CA THR A 671 -8.36 -58.75 -26.24
C THR A 671 -7.58 -57.55 -25.70
N SER A 672 -6.53 -57.07 -26.37
CA SER A 672 -5.85 -55.85 -25.95
C SER A 672 -6.76 -54.62 -26.01
N LEU A 673 -7.57 -54.46 -27.06
CA LEU A 673 -8.51 -53.33 -27.18
C LEU A 673 -9.66 -53.36 -26.17
N ILE A 674 -10.00 -54.53 -25.61
CA ILE A 674 -11.05 -54.68 -24.58
C ILE A 674 -10.48 -54.45 -23.17
N PHE A 675 -9.33 -55.05 -22.85
CA PHE A 675 -8.78 -55.03 -21.49
C PHE A 675 -7.81 -53.88 -21.23
N ASP A 676 -7.09 -53.41 -22.23
CA ASP A 676 -6.12 -52.31 -22.12
C ASP A 676 -6.12 -51.42 -23.39
N PRO A 677 -7.24 -50.73 -23.67
CA PRO A 677 -7.36 -49.88 -24.85
C PRO A 677 -6.32 -48.74 -24.81
N PRO A 678 -5.50 -48.56 -25.86
CA PRO A 678 -4.57 -47.44 -25.93
C PRO A 678 -5.35 -46.13 -26.01
N ARG A 679 -5.11 -45.22 -25.06
CA ARG A 679 -5.80 -43.93 -24.95
C ARG A 679 -4.83 -42.77 -25.23
N PRO A 680 -5.33 -41.59 -25.64
CA PRO A 680 -4.51 -40.39 -25.68
C PRO A 680 -4.14 -39.98 -24.24
N THR A 681 -2.85 -39.93 -23.95
CA THR A 681 -2.30 -39.54 -22.65
C THR A 681 -1.38 -38.35 -22.79
N ILE A 682 -1.44 -37.43 -21.83
CA ILE A 682 -0.54 -36.29 -21.71
C ILE A 682 0.58 -36.66 -20.74
N ALA A 683 1.83 -36.58 -21.19
CA ALA A 683 3.01 -36.72 -20.35
C ALA A 683 3.72 -35.37 -20.24
N ILE A 684 3.86 -34.86 -19.02
CA ILE A 684 4.50 -33.56 -18.75
C ILE A 684 6.01 -33.78 -18.60
N SER A 685 6.82 -33.09 -19.40
CA SER A 685 8.28 -33.10 -19.31
C SER A 685 8.83 -31.70 -19.06
N ASN A 686 10.08 -31.60 -18.61
CA ASN A 686 10.79 -30.31 -18.59
C ASN A 686 11.28 -29.97 -20.00
N SER A 687 11.02 -28.74 -20.44
CA SER A 687 11.50 -28.22 -21.71
C SER A 687 13.03 -28.09 -21.72
N THR A 688 13.64 -28.54 -22.80
CA THR A 688 15.07 -28.27 -23.09
C THR A 688 15.29 -26.93 -23.79
N SER A 689 14.21 -26.25 -24.19
CA SER A 689 14.25 -25.05 -25.05
C SER A 689 13.83 -23.75 -24.34
N PHE A 690 13.22 -23.84 -23.16
CA PHE A 690 12.87 -22.71 -22.30
C PHE A 690 12.69 -23.18 -20.85
N ASP A 691 12.71 -22.27 -19.88
CA ASP A 691 12.44 -22.60 -18.48
C ASP A 691 10.94 -22.84 -18.23
N GLY A 692 10.52 -24.10 -18.29
CA GLY A 692 9.14 -24.54 -18.06
C GLY A 692 8.87 -25.98 -18.49
N THR A 693 7.62 -26.41 -18.40
CA THR A 693 7.18 -27.76 -18.80
C THR A 693 6.47 -27.77 -20.16
N ILE A 694 6.55 -28.92 -20.85
CA ILE A 694 5.88 -29.22 -22.13
C ILE A 694 4.98 -30.44 -21.95
N ASP A 695 3.78 -30.35 -22.53
CA ASP A 695 2.80 -31.43 -22.59
C ASP A 695 2.99 -32.26 -23.88
N HIS A 696 3.49 -33.49 -23.73
CA HIS A 696 3.61 -34.47 -24.81
C HIS A 696 2.34 -35.30 -24.95
N VAL A 697 1.81 -35.45 -26.16
CA VAL A 697 0.58 -36.22 -26.41
C VAL A 697 0.85 -37.46 -27.25
N ALA A 698 0.60 -38.65 -26.70
CA ALA A 698 0.80 -39.93 -27.38
C ALA A 698 -0.34 -40.93 -27.09
N CYS A 699 -0.45 -41.97 -27.91
CA CYS A 699 -1.30 -43.12 -27.61
C CYS A 699 -0.56 -44.08 -26.67
N HIS A 700 -1.01 -44.23 -25.43
CA HIS A 700 -0.39 -45.08 -24.42
C HIS A 700 -1.38 -46.16 -23.94
N ALA A 701 -0.88 -47.38 -23.74
CA ALA A 701 -1.59 -48.48 -23.09
C ALA A 701 -0.99 -48.71 -21.71
N SER A 702 -1.78 -49.15 -20.72
CA SER A 702 -1.30 -49.30 -19.34
C SER A 702 -0.25 -50.41 -19.18
N SER A 703 -0.20 -51.37 -20.10
CA SER A 703 0.74 -52.48 -20.09
C SER A 703 1.36 -52.77 -21.46
N PHE A 704 2.67 -53.06 -21.46
CA PHE A 704 3.38 -53.49 -22.66
C PHE A 704 3.09 -54.94 -23.08
N ILE A 705 2.44 -55.73 -22.21
CA ILE A 705 2.29 -57.20 -22.34
C ILE A 705 1.62 -57.57 -23.67
N PHE A 706 0.53 -56.92 -24.05
CA PHE A 706 -0.18 -57.21 -25.30
C PHE A 706 0.63 -56.87 -26.55
N SER A 707 1.36 -55.75 -26.52
CA SER A 707 2.27 -55.36 -27.60
C SER A 707 3.42 -56.37 -27.75
N ALA A 708 4.02 -56.82 -26.63
CA ALA A 708 5.05 -57.84 -26.64
C ALA A 708 4.54 -59.20 -27.16
N MET A 709 3.34 -59.63 -26.73
CA MET A 709 2.70 -60.86 -27.21
C MET A 709 2.38 -60.80 -28.72
N SER A 710 1.91 -59.65 -29.21
CA SER A 710 1.65 -59.40 -30.63
C SER A 710 2.93 -59.43 -31.48
N ILE A 711 4.03 -58.87 -30.98
CA ILE A 711 5.35 -58.93 -31.64
C ILE A 711 5.88 -60.38 -31.64
N PHE A 712 5.82 -61.07 -30.50
CA PHE A 712 6.28 -62.45 -30.35
C PHE A 712 5.55 -63.41 -31.31
N TRP A 713 4.22 -63.31 -31.40
CA TRP A 713 3.43 -64.11 -32.35
C TRP A 713 3.84 -63.86 -33.81
N LYS A 714 4.02 -62.59 -34.20
CA LYS A 714 4.47 -62.24 -35.56
C LYS A 714 5.87 -62.73 -35.85
N SER A 715 6.81 -62.63 -34.90
CA SER A 715 8.16 -63.18 -35.03
C SER A 715 8.16 -64.70 -35.21
N LEU A 716 7.29 -65.43 -34.50
CA LEU A 716 7.12 -66.88 -34.66
C LEU A 716 6.60 -67.22 -36.07
N VAL A 717 5.56 -66.52 -36.54
CA VAL A 717 4.98 -66.72 -37.88
C VAL A 717 5.99 -66.35 -38.98
N LEU A 718 6.75 -65.25 -38.83
CA LEU A 718 7.83 -64.86 -39.72
C LEU A 718 8.94 -65.92 -39.80
N ALA A 719 9.40 -66.43 -38.65
CA ALA A 719 10.44 -67.46 -38.60
C ALA A 719 9.98 -68.77 -39.26
N ALA A 720 8.74 -69.20 -39.00
CA ALA A 720 8.14 -70.34 -39.67
C ALA A 720 8.05 -70.13 -41.19
N GLY A 721 7.65 -68.93 -41.64
CA GLY A 721 7.57 -68.61 -43.05
C GLY A 721 8.92 -68.52 -43.75
N LEU A 722 9.95 -67.99 -43.09
CA LEU A 722 11.33 -68.00 -43.58
C LEU A 722 11.85 -69.44 -43.71
N TYR A 723 11.65 -70.27 -42.68
CA TYR A 723 12.06 -71.67 -42.70
C TYR A 723 11.46 -72.40 -43.92
N ILE A 724 10.15 -72.29 -44.13
CA ILE A 724 9.48 -72.93 -45.28
C ILE A 724 9.97 -72.33 -46.61
N ALA A 725 10.15 -71.00 -46.70
CA ALA A 725 10.66 -70.35 -47.91
C ALA A 725 12.07 -70.84 -48.30
N VAL A 726 12.94 -71.13 -47.32
CA VAL A 726 14.26 -71.72 -47.55
C VAL A 726 14.16 -73.18 -48.01
N GLN A 727 13.24 -73.98 -47.47
CA GLN A 727 13.07 -75.39 -47.86
C GLN A 727 12.58 -75.56 -49.31
N ILE A 728 11.71 -74.67 -49.80
CA ILE A 728 11.15 -74.76 -51.16
C ILE A 728 12.09 -74.24 -52.26
N ARG A 729 13.27 -73.68 -51.92
CA ARG A 729 14.13 -72.94 -52.87
C ARG A 729 14.68 -73.73 -54.05
N HIS A 730 14.73 -75.06 -53.95
CA HIS A 730 15.23 -75.96 -55.00
C HIS A 730 14.12 -76.85 -55.62
N ALA A 731 12.85 -76.44 -55.55
CA ALA A 731 11.77 -77.17 -56.23
C ALA A 731 11.93 -77.14 -57.75
N ASP A 732 11.56 -78.24 -58.43
CA ASP A 732 11.71 -78.43 -59.88
C ASP A 732 11.13 -77.29 -60.72
N GLU A 733 11.65 -77.11 -61.95
CA GLU A 733 11.31 -76.02 -62.86
C GLU A 733 9.80 -75.91 -63.18
N ASP A 734 9.03 -76.98 -63.02
CA ASP A 734 7.56 -77.00 -63.09
C ASP A 734 6.87 -76.05 -62.08
N PHE A 735 7.59 -75.59 -61.05
CA PHE A 735 7.12 -74.72 -59.98
C PHE A 735 7.73 -73.31 -60.00
N GLN A 736 7.77 -72.67 -61.19
CA GLN A 736 8.21 -71.27 -61.37
C GLN A 736 7.53 -70.21 -60.46
N GLU A 737 6.47 -70.52 -59.71
CA GLU A 737 5.86 -69.60 -58.71
C GLU A 737 6.73 -69.46 -57.44
N THR A 738 7.59 -70.43 -57.15
CA THR A 738 8.32 -70.54 -55.88
C THR A 738 9.36 -69.45 -55.65
N TYR A 739 10.10 -69.05 -56.69
CA TYR A 739 11.07 -67.96 -56.63
C TYR A 739 10.42 -66.62 -56.21
N TRP A 740 9.27 -66.30 -56.81
CA TRP A 740 8.52 -65.08 -56.49
C TRP A 740 7.97 -65.08 -55.06
N ILE A 741 7.54 -66.25 -54.56
CA ILE A 741 7.10 -66.43 -53.17
C ILE A 741 8.25 -66.14 -52.21
N MET A 742 9.41 -66.75 -52.43
CA MET A 742 10.62 -66.53 -51.63
C MET A 742 11.05 -65.06 -51.62
N ALA A 743 11.10 -64.42 -52.80
CA ALA A 743 11.44 -63.00 -52.93
C ALA A 743 10.46 -62.10 -52.16
N SER A 744 9.14 -62.39 -52.23
CA SER A 744 8.13 -61.62 -51.50
C SER A 744 8.26 -61.76 -49.97
N ALA A 745 8.60 -62.95 -49.47
CA ALA A 745 8.85 -63.17 -48.05
C ALA A 745 10.11 -62.43 -47.58
N GLY A 746 11.18 -62.42 -48.40
CA GLY A 746 12.40 -61.66 -48.12
C GLY A 746 12.16 -60.15 -48.00
N VAL A 747 11.34 -59.57 -48.89
CA VAL A 747 10.97 -58.15 -48.84
C VAL A 747 10.21 -57.79 -47.55
N ILE A 748 9.29 -58.65 -47.10
CA ILE A 748 8.54 -58.42 -45.85
C ILE A 748 9.47 -58.50 -44.63
N ILE A 749 10.38 -59.47 -44.59
CA ILE A 749 11.36 -59.62 -43.49
C ILE A 749 12.32 -58.44 -43.45
N PHE A 750 12.84 -58.00 -44.60
CA PHE A 750 13.73 -56.84 -44.69
C PHE A 750 13.01 -55.54 -44.27
N GLY A 751 11.77 -55.35 -44.69
CA GLY A 751 10.94 -54.22 -44.26
C GLY A 751 10.69 -54.22 -42.74
N ALA A 752 10.40 -55.38 -42.14
CA ALA A 752 10.26 -55.52 -40.69
C ALA A 752 11.57 -55.20 -39.95
N LEU A 753 12.71 -55.70 -40.44
CA LEU A 753 14.04 -55.45 -39.88
C LEU A 753 14.43 -53.96 -39.92
N LEU A 754 14.04 -53.22 -40.95
CA LEU A 754 14.27 -51.77 -41.04
C LEU A 754 13.32 -50.95 -40.15
N LEU A 755 12.06 -51.36 -40.01
CA LEU A 755 11.05 -50.61 -39.25
C LEU A 755 11.27 -50.69 -37.72
N THR A 756 11.76 -51.82 -37.20
CA THR A 756 11.99 -52.00 -35.77
C THR A 756 12.97 -50.97 -35.16
N PRO A 757 14.20 -50.74 -35.69
CA PRO A 757 15.09 -49.71 -35.14
C PRO A 757 14.50 -48.30 -35.26
N ILE A 758 13.83 -47.97 -36.38
CA ILE A 758 13.24 -46.65 -36.62
C ILE A 758 12.13 -46.32 -35.61
N VAL A 759 11.36 -47.31 -35.16
CA VAL A 759 10.21 -47.10 -34.25
C VAL A 759 10.60 -47.18 -32.77
N TYR A 760 11.63 -47.95 -32.40
CA TYR A 760 11.93 -48.25 -30.99
C TYR A 760 13.31 -47.77 -30.49
N PHE A 761 14.22 -47.36 -31.37
CA PHE A 761 15.62 -47.06 -31.00
C PHE A 761 16.15 -45.72 -31.51
N LEU A 762 15.38 -44.96 -32.31
CA LEU A 762 15.80 -43.66 -32.86
C LEU A 762 14.88 -42.53 -32.39
N ASP A 763 15.44 -41.56 -31.68
CA ASP A 763 14.76 -40.35 -31.24
C ASP A 763 14.61 -39.35 -32.40
N LEU A 764 13.70 -39.67 -33.32
CA LEU A 764 13.37 -38.85 -34.49
C LEU A 764 12.09 -38.05 -34.26
N THR A 765 12.00 -36.86 -34.86
CA THR A 765 10.77 -36.04 -34.82
C THR A 765 9.60 -36.81 -35.44
N ALA A 766 8.38 -36.59 -34.93
CA ALA A 766 7.18 -37.31 -35.37
C ALA A 766 6.99 -37.28 -36.90
N THR A 767 7.33 -36.14 -37.53
CA THR A 767 7.38 -35.93 -38.98
C THR A 767 8.29 -36.93 -39.70
N MET A 768 9.51 -37.13 -39.21
CA MET A 768 10.48 -38.04 -39.82
C MET A 768 10.10 -39.51 -39.61
N THR A 769 9.68 -39.87 -38.40
CA THR A 769 9.24 -41.24 -38.06
C THR A 769 8.02 -41.65 -38.88
N PHE A 770 7.03 -40.77 -39.04
CA PHE A 770 5.87 -40.98 -39.90
C PHE A 770 6.26 -41.15 -41.38
N ALA A 771 7.15 -40.30 -41.89
CA ALA A 771 7.57 -40.33 -43.29
C ALA A 771 8.30 -41.63 -43.64
N LEU A 772 9.35 -41.97 -42.88
CA LEU A 772 10.15 -43.19 -43.10
C LEU A 772 9.28 -44.45 -42.98
N ARG A 773 8.45 -44.55 -41.94
CA ARG A 773 7.54 -45.67 -41.72
C ARG A 773 6.58 -45.88 -42.89
N SER A 774 5.96 -44.79 -43.35
CA SER A 774 4.95 -44.85 -44.42
C SER A 774 5.57 -45.24 -45.76
N VAL A 775 6.73 -44.68 -46.11
CA VAL A 775 7.44 -45.00 -47.36
C VAL A 775 7.87 -46.47 -47.39
N ILE A 776 8.45 -47.00 -46.31
CA ILE A 776 8.88 -48.41 -46.25
C ILE A 776 7.68 -49.35 -46.41
N LEU A 777 6.55 -49.08 -45.73
CA LEU A 777 5.34 -49.90 -45.81
C LEU A 777 4.70 -49.88 -47.21
N LEU A 778 4.58 -48.70 -47.83
CA LEU A 778 4.00 -48.57 -49.17
C LEU A 778 4.88 -49.21 -50.25
N LEU A 779 6.20 -48.98 -50.23
CA LEU A 779 7.13 -49.61 -51.17
C LEU A 779 7.17 -51.13 -51.00
N GLY A 780 7.23 -51.63 -49.76
CA GLY A 780 7.15 -53.06 -49.47
C GLY A 780 5.87 -53.69 -50.04
N THR A 781 4.73 -53.02 -49.87
CA THR A 781 3.42 -53.45 -50.41
C THR A 781 3.43 -53.52 -51.94
N ILE A 782 3.93 -52.47 -52.61
CA ILE A 782 4.06 -52.44 -54.08
C ILE A 782 4.91 -53.61 -54.57
N ILE A 783 6.08 -53.83 -53.97
CA ILE A 783 7.04 -54.86 -54.39
C ILE A 783 6.43 -56.25 -54.19
N VAL A 784 5.91 -56.56 -52.99
CA VAL A 784 5.30 -57.87 -52.67
C VAL A 784 4.16 -58.21 -53.66
N ILE A 785 3.27 -57.25 -53.92
CA ILE A 785 2.12 -57.47 -54.79
C ILE A 785 2.55 -57.59 -56.27
N SER A 786 3.54 -56.80 -56.69
CA SER A 786 4.12 -56.90 -58.04
C SER A 786 4.75 -58.28 -58.29
N LEU A 787 5.59 -58.76 -57.37
CA LEU A 787 6.19 -60.11 -57.42
C LEU A 787 5.09 -61.19 -57.42
N MET A 788 4.01 -61.01 -56.66
CA MET A 788 2.92 -61.97 -56.57
C MET A 788 1.98 -62.01 -57.77
N ILE A 789 1.78 -60.90 -58.49
CA ILE A 789 0.74 -60.79 -59.55
C ILE A 789 1.32 -60.66 -60.96
N ALA A 790 2.39 -59.88 -61.16
CA ALA A 790 2.89 -59.54 -62.50
C ALA A 790 3.22 -60.77 -63.38
N PRO A 791 3.90 -61.83 -62.88
CA PRO A 791 4.16 -63.03 -63.67
C PRO A 791 2.88 -63.74 -64.15
N LYS A 792 1.81 -63.69 -63.35
CA LYS A 792 0.52 -64.32 -63.66
C LYS A 792 -0.28 -63.50 -64.66
N LEU A 793 -0.26 -62.17 -64.52
CA LEU A 793 -0.92 -61.26 -65.46
C LEU A 793 -0.22 -61.28 -66.84
N HIS A 794 1.11 -61.34 -66.89
CA HIS A 794 1.85 -61.49 -68.15
C HIS A 794 1.53 -62.82 -68.85
N ARG A 795 1.56 -63.95 -68.12
CA ARG A 795 1.17 -65.27 -68.66
C ARG A 795 -0.29 -65.30 -69.10
N LEU A 796 -1.19 -64.60 -68.40
CA LEU A 796 -2.59 -64.48 -68.79
C LEU A 796 -2.75 -63.68 -70.09
N ARG A 797 -2.06 -62.54 -70.25
CA ARG A 797 -2.05 -61.77 -71.51
C ARG A 797 -1.54 -62.64 -72.68
N LYS A 798 -0.44 -63.38 -72.49
CA LYS A 798 0.09 -64.31 -73.51
C LYS A 798 -0.88 -65.44 -73.85
N ALA A 799 -1.62 -65.97 -72.86
CA ALA A 799 -2.63 -67.00 -73.07
C ALA A 799 -3.93 -66.49 -73.72
N ILE A 800 -4.25 -65.20 -73.60
CA ILE A 800 -5.41 -64.57 -74.28
C ILE A 800 -5.04 -64.17 -75.72
N GLY A 801 -3.81 -63.69 -75.95
CA GLY A 801 -3.33 -63.34 -77.29
C GLY A 801 -2.92 -64.54 -78.17
N GLY A 802 -2.80 -65.74 -77.60
CA GLY A 802 -2.35 -66.95 -78.32
C GLY A 802 -3.45 -67.74 -79.06
N THR A 803 -4.73 -67.39 -78.89
CA THR A 803 -5.87 -68.08 -79.54
C THR A 803 -6.24 -67.47 -80.89
N ALA A 804 -5.24 -67.27 -81.76
CA ALA A 804 -5.43 -66.74 -83.12
C ALA A 804 -4.35 -67.23 -84.10
N THR A 805 -4.04 -68.54 -84.11
CA THR A 805 -3.36 -69.22 -85.24
C THR A 805 -3.39 -70.75 -85.05
N THR A 806 -3.29 -71.48 -86.16
CA THR A 806 -3.00 -72.94 -86.25
C THR A 806 -4.16 -73.92 -85.98
N TYR A 807 -5.06 -74.05 -86.96
CA TYR A 807 -5.12 -75.31 -87.73
C TYR A 807 -4.15 -75.10 -88.92
N ASP A 808 -3.30 -76.03 -89.37
CA ASP A 808 -3.62 -77.43 -89.65
C ASP A 808 -2.35 -78.36 -89.78
N THR A 809 -2.60 -79.68 -89.82
CA THR A 809 -1.74 -80.77 -90.37
C THR A 809 -0.26 -80.95 -90.00
N SER A 810 -0.03 -81.84 -89.01
CA SER A 810 0.70 -83.14 -89.12
C SER A 810 2.03 -83.33 -89.89
N ALA A 811 2.98 -84.03 -89.23
CA ALA A 811 3.69 -85.26 -89.67
C ALA A 811 5.23 -85.31 -89.47
N ASN A 812 5.67 -86.24 -88.61
CA ASN A 812 6.87 -87.10 -88.64
C ASN A 812 8.18 -86.68 -89.35
N ALA A 813 9.26 -86.49 -88.56
CA ALA A 813 10.58 -87.13 -88.69
C ALA A 813 11.52 -86.50 -87.61
N ALA A 814 12.04 -87.20 -86.60
CA ALA A 814 13.05 -88.26 -86.61
C ALA A 814 14.52 -87.76 -86.63
N THR A 815 15.27 -88.21 -85.61
CA THR A 815 16.72 -88.44 -85.54
C THR A 815 17.75 -87.30 -85.33
N ASN A 816 18.70 -87.67 -84.44
CA ASN A 816 20.06 -87.20 -84.19
C ASN A 816 20.26 -85.85 -83.45
N LYS A 817 20.90 -85.79 -82.28
CA LYS A 817 22.20 -86.28 -81.73
C LYS A 817 23.43 -85.39 -82.08
N LEU A 818 24.06 -84.96 -80.99
CA LEU A 818 25.51 -84.80 -80.75
C LEU A 818 26.18 -83.43 -80.95
N SER A 819 27.16 -83.18 -80.06
CA SER A 819 28.30 -82.23 -80.11
C SER A 819 27.98 -80.73 -80.23
N SER A 820 28.30 -79.84 -79.27
CA SER A 820 29.52 -79.58 -78.45
C SER A 820 30.54 -78.64 -79.11
N HIS A 821 31.21 -77.83 -78.28
CA HIS A 821 32.33 -76.92 -78.58
C HIS A 821 31.97 -75.61 -79.32
N ALA A 822 32.70 -74.50 -79.13
CA ALA A 822 33.57 -74.12 -78.01
C ALA A 822 33.83 -72.59 -78.02
N THR A 823 34.21 -72.09 -76.84
CA THR A 823 35.06 -70.90 -76.52
C THR A 823 35.32 -69.82 -77.58
N SER A 824 35.03 -68.58 -77.16
CA SER A 824 35.70 -67.34 -77.55
C SER A 824 37.24 -67.39 -77.40
N ASP A 825 37.94 -66.52 -78.12
CA ASP A 825 39.41 -66.44 -78.10
C ASP A 825 39.93 -64.99 -77.90
N HIS A 826 41.20 -64.88 -77.47
CA HIS A 826 42.07 -63.70 -77.40
C HIS A 826 41.77 -62.57 -76.37
N THR A 827 42.48 -62.51 -75.22
CA THR A 827 43.81 -61.85 -74.91
C THR A 827 43.76 -60.31 -74.82
N ASP A 828 44.52 -59.53 -74.03
CA ASP A 828 45.54 -59.71 -72.95
C ASP A 828 45.83 -58.31 -72.33
N ALA A 829 46.56 -58.07 -71.22
CA ALA A 829 47.01 -58.87 -70.07
C ALA A 829 47.58 -57.93 -68.96
N ASN A 830 47.81 -58.47 -67.74
CA ASN A 830 48.73 -58.00 -66.67
C ASN A 830 48.58 -56.59 -66.04
N GLY A 831 48.66 -56.50 -64.70
CA GLY A 831 48.92 -55.20 -64.05
C GLY A 831 48.86 -54.97 -62.53
N LEU A 832 48.79 -55.97 -61.65
CA LEU A 832 48.97 -55.90 -60.17
C LEU A 832 48.19 -54.86 -59.28
N GLN A 833 47.55 -55.42 -58.24
CA GLN A 833 47.46 -54.89 -56.86
C GLN A 833 46.85 -53.50 -56.58
N ARG A 834 45.52 -53.46 -56.39
CA ARG A 834 44.95 -53.39 -55.03
C ARG A 834 43.51 -53.89 -54.97
#